data_AF-A0A835SLU5-F1
#
_entry.id   AF-A0A835SLU5-F1
#
_cell.length_a   1.000
_cell.length_b   1.000
_cell.length_c   1.000
_cell.angle_alpha   90.00
_cell.angle_beta   90.00
_cell.angle_gamma   90.00
#
_symmetry.space_group_name_H-M   'P 1'
#
loop_
_entity.id
_entity.type
_entity.pdbx_description
1 polymer ?
#
loop_
_entity_poly.entity_id
_entity_poly.type
_entity_poly.pdbx_seq_one_letter_code
_entity_poly.pdbx_strand_id
1 'polypeptide(L)'
;MLCARSSLGRRAAASTPPAGRSPAAPFQPSSCRDSSRSYTLNKVVPAALAEALAKGPPGHPLKGIRVLRLNCLHLHRWAGAGTLVYDLLSVVAERAAEAGVPVNDCAMREAQAVLADGPNGSDMLTRAGDAVAALFESGFRAPVLVLLDELQALLRPVAAIDYIDAGWHERLDGEGAAHIRDVVLRRILVNSPPHVLCAVTGSAMALVWKALAAMPAVGCTAPLNQFQTVHLPSSVPPRLMQELLVPSLRWLDLQQLLQELEEEQLQEAAADHQVEPQVEPQVEPQVEPQRKMAQVKTMMERSGNSPALFTTMLERWAVLGEEPPTGDMTTFVDKFMNYELFKEANAWKLALAPMTDEDRRRVLDAADVVVGARADDTFPDRGILAYLQPHTRTTGRGRCCLADPMQRQLLRVVIDQGGKLRDRFKGLGPPGLTPAQLDWGCLLRQLGEVADYLLVGGQRRRPAGSFPSSHIDGAAELTAMLEDIAGKAKLPAGNSTADRWEALPAFKEALESPDNQGSRAWYGLEGKGKQLLQSDCDYLVFFLRMCRNVLARPWQEDPVRIPRRQQVVTMALPQMLGVSAQDLAERVRAGMSGLAPATIQAAAAAAAAEAAEGEEGEEEGRGSTPSASASAPGAPGAGSAPGADSAPSPDSTGSASAPSASDGRKREGMSCVL
;
A
#
# COMPACT_ATOMS: atom_id res chain seq x y z
N MET A 1 10.10 -6.31 -21.63
CA MET A 1 9.66 -5.29 -22.59
C MET A 1 10.67 -4.15 -22.61
N LEU A 2 11.10 -3.70 -23.79
CA LEU A 2 11.95 -2.51 -23.99
C LEU A 2 11.52 -1.85 -25.31
N CYS A 3 11.16 -0.56 -25.30
CA CYS A 3 10.68 0.13 -26.49
C CYS A 3 11.79 0.94 -27.17
N ALA A 4 12.56 0.31 -28.04
CA ALA A 4 13.26 1.03 -29.10
C ALA A 4 12.24 1.34 -30.23
N ARG A 5 11.98 2.62 -30.52
CA ARG A 5 11.10 3.01 -31.64
C ARG A 5 11.93 3.30 -32.89
N SER A 6 11.80 2.46 -33.90
CA SER A 6 12.44 2.64 -35.21
C SER A 6 11.70 3.69 -36.05
N SER A 7 12.44 4.63 -36.63
CA SER A 7 11.92 5.64 -37.55
C SER A 7 12.14 5.21 -39.01
N LEU A 8 11.13 4.55 -39.60
CA LEU A 8 11.15 4.14 -41.01
C LEU A 8 9.90 4.63 -41.77
N GLY A 9 9.87 5.93 -42.07
CA GLY A 9 9.03 6.50 -43.13
C GLY A 9 9.80 6.54 -44.45
N ARG A 10 9.20 6.07 -45.56
CA ARG A 10 9.83 6.11 -46.89
C ARG A 10 9.70 7.51 -47.52
N ARG A 11 10.59 7.81 -48.48
CA ARG A 11 10.67 9.09 -49.21
C ARG A 11 9.36 9.47 -49.91
N ALA A 12 8.98 10.74 -49.76
CA ALA A 12 8.37 11.57 -50.81
C ALA A 12 9.01 12.97 -50.73
N ALA A 13 9.02 13.75 -51.81
CA ALA A 13 9.84 14.98 -51.91
C ALA A 13 9.00 16.26 -51.78
N ALA A 14 9.39 17.13 -50.85
CA ALA A 14 9.14 18.58 -50.83
C ALA A 14 10.09 19.26 -49.82
N SER A 15 10.29 20.58 -49.93
CA SER A 15 11.28 21.34 -49.15
C SER A 15 10.69 22.07 -47.94
N THR A 16 11.11 21.70 -46.73
CA THR A 16 11.03 22.52 -45.50
C THR A 16 12.08 22.05 -44.47
N PRO A 17 12.53 22.90 -43.52
CA PRO A 17 13.59 22.55 -42.58
C PRO A 17 13.08 21.67 -41.41
N PRO A 18 13.94 20.82 -40.81
CA PRO A 18 13.54 19.92 -39.73
C PRO A 18 13.43 20.64 -38.37
N ALA A 19 12.27 20.52 -37.73
CA ALA A 19 12.05 20.94 -36.35
C ALA A 19 12.28 19.78 -35.36
N GLY A 20 12.68 20.13 -34.12
CA GLY A 20 12.51 19.32 -32.91
C GLY A 20 13.01 17.86 -32.92
N ARG A 21 14.23 17.62 -32.43
CA ARG A 21 14.62 16.28 -31.93
C ARG A 21 14.12 16.13 -30.49
N SER A 22 13.19 15.21 -30.23
CA SER A 22 12.89 14.77 -28.86
C SER A 22 14.04 13.91 -28.30
N PRO A 23 14.38 14.01 -27.01
CA PRO A 23 15.32 13.11 -26.37
C PRO A 23 14.75 11.68 -26.23
N ALA A 24 15.60 10.71 -25.88
CA ALA A 24 15.14 9.38 -25.51
C ALA A 24 14.61 9.39 -24.05
N ALA A 25 13.52 8.66 -23.80
CA ALA A 25 12.94 8.57 -22.46
C ALA A 25 13.88 7.80 -21.50
N PRO A 26 14.19 8.32 -20.29
CA PRO A 26 14.73 7.49 -19.21
C PRO A 26 13.75 6.37 -18.84
N PHE A 27 14.29 5.20 -18.50
CA PHE A 27 13.49 4.03 -18.10
C PHE A 27 13.34 3.97 -16.57
N GLN A 28 12.27 3.36 -16.07
CA GLN A 28 12.09 3.19 -14.62
C GLN A 28 11.42 1.86 -14.25
N PRO A 29 12.18 0.85 -13.79
CA PRO A 29 11.62 -0.42 -13.31
C PRO A 29 10.96 -0.24 -11.92
N SER A 30 9.63 -0.30 -11.86
CA SER A 30 8.89 -0.24 -10.59
C SER A 30 8.50 -1.64 -10.08
N SER A 31 9.05 -2.00 -8.92
CA SER A 31 8.55 -3.06 -8.03
C SER A 31 8.33 -2.44 -6.64
N CYS A 32 7.51 -3.07 -5.80
CA CYS A 32 7.20 -2.56 -4.46
C CYS A 32 8.21 -2.98 -3.38
N ARG A 33 9.20 -3.86 -3.66
CA ARG A 33 10.07 -4.47 -2.64
C ARG A 33 11.57 -4.44 -2.93
N ASP A 34 12.33 -4.10 -1.89
CA ASP A 34 13.75 -3.72 -1.92
C ASP A 34 14.66 -4.78 -2.56
N SER A 35 14.61 -6.03 -2.12
CA SER A 35 15.48 -7.10 -2.63
C SER A 35 15.29 -7.37 -4.13
N SER A 36 14.02 -7.51 -4.55
CA SER A 36 13.68 -7.74 -5.96
C SER A 36 13.98 -6.53 -6.86
N ARG A 37 13.90 -5.29 -6.34
CA ARG A 37 14.18 -4.05 -7.07
C ARG A 37 15.64 -4.02 -7.55
N SER A 38 16.59 -4.10 -6.62
CA SER A 38 18.02 -3.99 -6.94
C SER A 38 18.52 -5.18 -7.77
N TYR A 39 18.00 -6.40 -7.57
CA TYR A 39 18.31 -7.54 -8.45
C TYR A 39 17.81 -7.29 -9.89
N THR A 40 16.56 -6.85 -10.04
CA THR A 40 15.96 -6.54 -11.35
C THR A 40 16.78 -5.48 -12.08
N LEU A 41 17.13 -4.38 -11.39
CA LEU A 41 17.94 -3.31 -11.98
C LEU A 41 19.35 -3.81 -12.38
N ASN A 42 20.05 -4.49 -11.48
CA ASN A 42 21.47 -4.81 -11.68
C ASN A 42 21.74 -6.04 -12.58
N LYS A 43 20.77 -6.93 -12.75
CA LYS A 43 20.88 -8.18 -13.53
C LYS A 43 19.90 -8.23 -14.70
N VAL A 44 18.60 -8.11 -14.45
CA VAL A 44 17.55 -8.35 -15.45
C VAL A 44 17.51 -7.26 -16.52
N VAL A 45 17.57 -5.98 -16.13
CA VAL A 45 17.53 -4.86 -17.09
C VAL A 45 18.73 -4.87 -18.06
N PRO A 46 20.00 -5.04 -17.63
CA PRO A 46 21.13 -5.24 -18.52
C PRO A 46 21.00 -6.47 -19.44
N ALA A 47 20.53 -7.61 -18.93
CA ALA A 47 20.37 -8.83 -19.73
C ALA A 47 19.31 -8.66 -20.82
N ALA A 48 18.13 -8.14 -20.47
CA ALA A 48 17.05 -7.86 -21.41
C ALA A 48 17.44 -6.81 -22.46
N LEU A 49 18.25 -5.81 -22.09
CA LEU A 49 18.77 -4.82 -23.04
C LEU A 49 19.81 -5.44 -23.98
N ALA A 50 20.73 -6.27 -23.48
CA ALA A 50 21.70 -6.98 -24.32
C ALA A 50 20.99 -7.90 -25.34
N GLU A 51 19.95 -8.62 -24.91
CA GLU A 51 19.13 -9.47 -25.79
C GLU A 51 18.36 -8.66 -26.84
N ALA A 52 17.71 -7.56 -26.43
CA ALA A 52 16.99 -6.67 -27.35
C ALA A 52 17.92 -6.03 -28.40
N LEU A 53 19.16 -5.69 -28.01
CA LEU A 53 20.17 -5.14 -28.92
C LEU A 53 20.79 -6.22 -29.83
N ALA A 54 20.90 -7.47 -29.38
CA ALA A 54 21.34 -8.60 -30.19
C ALA A 54 20.32 -8.97 -31.28
N LYS A 55 19.02 -8.82 -30.99
CA LYS A 55 17.89 -8.99 -31.93
C LYS A 55 17.63 -7.73 -32.78
N GLY A 56 18.31 -6.62 -32.50
CA GLY A 56 18.13 -5.34 -33.19
C GLY A 56 18.80 -5.27 -34.57
N PRO A 57 18.43 -4.28 -35.41
CA PRO A 57 19.03 -4.12 -36.73
C PRO A 57 20.53 -3.77 -36.65
N PRO A 58 21.35 -4.20 -37.62
CA PRO A 58 22.75 -3.83 -37.69
C PRO A 58 22.89 -2.30 -37.79
N GLY A 59 23.71 -1.71 -36.91
CA GLY A 59 23.86 -0.25 -36.81
C GLY A 59 22.95 0.44 -35.79
N HIS A 60 22.22 -0.30 -34.94
CA HIS A 60 21.43 0.28 -33.84
C HIS A 60 22.29 1.22 -32.96
N PRO A 61 21.84 2.45 -32.64
CA PRO A 61 22.69 3.48 -32.01
C PRO A 61 23.18 3.14 -30.60
N LEU A 62 22.50 2.23 -29.89
CA LEU A 62 22.92 1.74 -28.57
C LEU A 62 23.80 0.47 -28.65
N LYS A 63 24.23 0.03 -29.84
CA LYS A 63 25.06 -1.18 -29.96
C LYS A 63 26.42 -0.96 -29.29
N GLY A 64 26.78 -1.84 -28.34
CA GLY A 64 27.99 -1.71 -27.54
C GLY A 64 27.83 -0.90 -26.25
N ILE A 65 26.59 -0.61 -25.83
CA ILE A 65 26.26 0.09 -24.58
C ILE A 65 27.04 -0.44 -23.37
N ARG A 66 27.57 0.48 -22.56
CA ARG A 66 28.20 0.19 -21.26
C ARG A 66 27.17 0.29 -20.14
N VAL A 67 27.43 -0.36 -19.01
CA VAL A 67 26.54 -0.31 -17.83
C VAL A 67 27.29 0.34 -16.68
N LEU A 68 26.88 1.54 -16.30
CA LEU A 68 27.36 2.27 -15.12
C LEU A 68 26.46 1.91 -13.94
N ARG A 69 27.04 1.55 -12.79
CA ARG A 69 26.29 1.17 -11.57
C ARG A 69 26.56 2.16 -10.45
N LEU A 70 25.50 2.75 -9.91
CA LEU A 70 25.53 3.74 -8.84
C LEU A 70 24.52 3.31 -7.77
N ASN A 71 24.96 3.09 -6.53
CA ASN A 71 24.06 2.82 -5.39
C ASN A 71 24.07 4.05 -4.47
N CYS A 72 22.95 4.77 -4.41
CA CYS A 72 22.89 6.04 -3.70
C CYS A 72 22.85 5.87 -2.16
N LEU A 73 22.60 4.66 -1.62
CA LEU A 73 22.74 4.41 -0.17
C LEU A 73 24.20 4.43 0.30
N HIS A 74 25.16 4.16 -0.59
CA HIS A 74 26.58 4.14 -0.23
C HIS A 74 27.19 5.55 -0.15
N LEU A 75 26.43 6.58 -0.53
CA LEU A 75 26.91 7.96 -0.55
C LEU A 75 26.86 8.63 0.84
N HIS A 76 27.85 9.49 1.12
CA HIS A 76 28.03 10.19 2.38
C HIS A 76 26.99 11.30 2.63
N ARG A 77 25.74 10.91 2.94
CA ARG A 77 24.59 11.80 3.20
C ARG A 77 24.68 12.70 4.43
N TRP A 78 25.66 12.46 5.32
CA TRP A 78 25.68 12.94 6.70
C TRP A 78 26.36 14.30 6.92
N ALA A 79 26.65 15.04 5.84
CA ALA A 79 27.35 16.33 5.87
C ALA A 79 26.76 17.32 4.86
N GLY A 80 25.42 17.39 4.80
CA GLY A 80 24.66 18.24 3.88
C GLY A 80 24.71 17.80 2.41
N ALA A 81 23.96 18.52 1.56
CA ALA A 81 23.87 18.22 0.14
C ALA A 81 25.19 18.42 -0.62
N GLY A 82 26.04 19.36 -0.19
CA GLY A 82 27.34 19.62 -0.83
C GLY A 82 28.24 18.39 -0.85
N THR A 83 28.44 17.76 0.31
CA THR A 83 29.23 16.51 0.44
C THR A 83 28.56 15.36 -0.33
N LEU A 84 27.23 15.26 -0.29
CA LEU A 84 26.48 14.20 -0.97
C LEU A 84 26.63 14.25 -2.51
N VAL A 85 26.67 15.46 -3.10
CA VAL A 85 26.88 15.63 -4.56
C VAL A 85 28.36 15.53 -4.94
N TYR A 86 29.29 15.95 -4.07
CA TYR A 86 30.72 15.70 -4.24
C TYR A 86 31.03 14.18 -4.28
N ASP A 87 30.41 13.41 -3.39
CA ASP A 87 30.59 11.97 -3.34
C ASP A 87 29.94 11.27 -4.55
N LEU A 88 28.77 11.75 -5.01
CA LEU A 88 28.19 11.34 -6.28
C LEU A 88 29.14 11.60 -7.46
N LEU A 89 29.83 12.75 -7.51
CA LEU A 89 30.83 13.05 -8.53
C LEU A 89 32.00 12.07 -8.49
N SER A 90 32.51 11.77 -7.29
CA SER A 90 33.59 10.80 -7.06
C SER A 90 33.22 9.43 -7.59
N VAL A 91 32.07 8.89 -7.16
CA VAL A 91 31.57 7.56 -7.57
C VAL A 91 31.24 7.52 -9.07
N VAL A 92 30.67 8.57 -9.66
CA VAL A 92 30.43 8.61 -11.11
C VAL A 92 31.75 8.56 -11.91
N ALA A 93 32.77 9.30 -11.48
CA ALA A 93 34.08 9.31 -12.14
C ALA A 93 34.81 7.96 -12.00
N GLU A 94 34.83 7.39 -10.79
CA GLU A 94 35.38 6.05 -10.50
C GLU A 94 34.71 4.97 -11.36
N ARG A 95 33.38 4.85 -11.27
CA ARG A 95 32.61 3.81 -11.95
C ARG A 95 32.65 3.96 -13.48
N ALA A 96 32.80 5.18 -14.00
CA ALA A 96 33.00 5.40 -15.44
C ALA A 96 34.35 4.87 -15.92
N ALA A 97 35.42 5.05 -15.14
CA ALA A 97 36.73 4.49 -15.42
C ALA A 97 36.72 2.95 -15.33
N GLU A 98 36.18 2.38 -14.25
CA GLU A 98 36.04 0.91 -14.07
C GLU A 98 35.27 0.26 -15.23
N ALA A 99 34.12 0.84 -15.61
CA ALA A 99 33.26 0.28 -16.66
C ALA A 99 33.79 0.53 -18.09
N GLY A 100 34.96 1.14 -18.24
CA GLY A 100 35.56 1.46 -19.54
C GLY A 100 34.67 2.37 -20.39
N VAL A 101 34.02 3.35 -19.76
CA VAL A 101 33.16 4.34 -20.43
C VAL A 101 34.05 5.47 -20.94
N PRO A 102 34.07 5.77 -22.26
CA PRO A 102 34.84 6.89 -22.78
C PRO A 102 34.17 8.21 -22.39
N VAL A 103 34.83 8.98 -21.52
CA VAL A 103 34.41 10.32 -21.09
C VAL A 103 35.17 11.39 -21.89
N ASN A 104 34.56 12.56 -22.05
CA ASN A 104 35.14 13.74 -22.65
C ASN A 104 36.24 14.32 -21.76
N ASP A 105 37.43 14.51 -22.32
CA ASP A 105 38.62 14.99 -21.61
C ASP A 105 38.40 16.36 -20.92
N CYS A 106 37.44 17.16 -21.39
CA CYS A 106 37.07 18.42 -20.73
C CYS A 106 36.24 18.18 -19.45
N ALA A 107 35.14 17.44 -19.55
CA ALA A 107 34.28 17.13 -18.40
C ALA A 107 35.00 16.28 -17.35
N MET A 108 35.92 15.38 -17.77
CA MET A 108 36.76 14.63 -16.83
C MET A 108 37.77 15.52 -16.10
N ARG A 109 38.39 16.50 -16.77
CA ARG A 109 39.28 17.49 -16.10
C ARG A 109 38.51 18.41 -15.16
N GLU A 110 37.28 18.78 -15.52
CA GLU A 110 36.39 19.58 -14.68
C GLU A 110 35.98 18.82 -13.40
N ALA A 111 35.57 17.55 -13.55
CA ALA A 111 35.32 16.66 -12.43
C ALA A 111 36.55 16.48 -11.53
N GLN A 112 37.72 16.22 -12.13
CA GLN A 112 38.99 16.09 -11.40
C GLN A 112 39.39 17.38 -10.67
N ALA A 113 39.12 18.55 -11.22
CA ALA A 113 39.39 19.83 -10.56
C ALA A 113 38.49 20.05 -9.33
N VAL A 114 37.19 19.69 -9.41
CA VAL A 114 36.30 19.74 -8.23
C VAL A 114 36.70 18.72 -7.17
N LEU A 115 37.10 17.51 -7.57
CA LEU A 115 37.59 16.47 -6.65
C LEU A 115 38.95 16.80 -6.02
N ALA A 116 39.79 17.62 -6.66
CA ALA A 116 41.07 18.07 -6.11
C ALA A 116 40.91 19.11 -4.98
N ASP A 117 39.84 19.91 -5.00
CA ASP A 117 39.58 20.94 -3.98
C ASP A 117 38.99 20.36 -2.67
N GLY A 118 38.49 19.11 -2.70
CA GLY A 118 37.88 18.44 -1.56
C GLY A 118 36.45 18.93 -1.22
N PRO A 119 35.73 18.25 -0.31
CA PRO A 119 34.28 18.46 -0.12
C PRO A 119 33.88 19.73 0.64
N ASN A 120 34.82 20.49 1.20
CA ASN A 120 34.56 21.50 2.24
C ASN A 120 34.36 22.94 1.72
N GLY A 121 34.03 23.14 0.45
CA GLY A 121 33.80 24.46 -0.15
C GLY A 121 32.38 25.00 0.09
N SER A 122 32.22 26.32 0.25
CA SER A 122 30.90 26.98 0.39
C SER A 122 29.97 26.67 -0.79
N ASP A 123 30.54 26.66 -1.99
CA ASP A 123 29.81 26.56 -3.26
C ASP A 123 29.81 25.10 -3.78
N MET A 124 30.19 24.13 -2.93
CA MET A 124 30.46 22.75 -3.33
C MET A 124 29.25 22.07 -3.97
N LEU A 125 28.06 22.31 -3.44
CA LEU A 125 26.80 21.79 -3.99
C LEU A 125 26.62 22.18 -5.47
N THR A 126 26.83 23.46 -5.79
CA THR A 126 26.74 23.98 -7.16
C THR A 126 27.88 23.43 -8.02
N ARG A 127 29.13 23.51 -7.56
CA ARG A 127 30.31 23.09 -8.33
C ARG A 127 30.32 21.60 -8.65
N ALA A 128 30.01 20.74 -7.67
CA ALA A 128 29.88 19.31 -7.90
C ALA A 128 28.63 18.99 -8.74
N GLY A 129 27.53 19.72 -8.53
CA GLY A 129 26.30 19.57 -9.32
C GLY A 129 26.47 19.90 -10.81
N ASP A 130 27.19 20.98 -11.13
CA ASP A 130 27.56 21.34 -12.50
C ASP A 130 28.54 20.33 -13.10
N ALA A 131 29.56 19.87 -12.36
CA ALA A 131 30.50 18.86 -12.85
C ALA A 131 29.84 17.48 -13.10
N VAL A 132 28.94 17.03 -12.23
CA VAL A 132 28.12 15.82 -12.46
C VAL A 132 27.25 16.03 -13.69
N ALA A 133 26.60 17.17 -13.83
CA ALA A 133 25.78 17.46 -15.00
C ALA A 133 26.59 17.46 -16.30
N ALA A 134 27.78 18.07 -16.31
CA ALA A 134 28.66 18.12 -17.48
C ALA A 134 29.04 16.71 -17.97
N LEU A 135 29.30 15.77 -17.04
CA LEU A 135 29.57 14.36 -17.34
C LEU A 135 28.39 13.66 -18.04
N PHE A 136 27.15 13.92 -17.60
CA PHE A 136 25.95 13.32 -18.18
C PHE A 136 25.49 14.00 -19.47
N GLU A 137 25.38 15.33 -19.50
CA GLU A 137 24.88 16.10 -20.65
C GLU A 137 25.84 16.07 -21.85
N SER A 138 27.17 16.02 -21.62
CA SER A 138 28.18 16.10 -22.70
C SER A 138 29.44 15.25 -22.51
N GLY A 139 29.61 14.62 -21.34
CA GLY A 139 30.81 13.85 -21.00
C GLY A 139 30.85 12.48 -21.66
N PHE A 140 29.81 11.67 -21.54
CA PHE A 140 29.80 10.31 -22.08
C PHE A 140 29.82 10.29 -23.63
N ARG A 141 30.91 9.80 -24.24
CA ARG A 141 31.14 9.76 -25.69
C ARG A 141 30.63 8.47 -26.39
N ALA A 142 30.12 7.51 -25.64
CA ALA A 142 29.53 6.26 -26.14
C ALA A 142 28.20 5.96 -25.43
N PRO A 143 27.38 5.01 -25.91
CA PRO A 143 26.12 4.69 -25.23
C PRO A 143 26.34 4.11 -23.82
N VAL A 144 25.57 4.59 -22.85
CA VAL A 144 25.64 4.18 -21.44
C VAL A 144 24.22 3.91 -20.92
N LEU A 145 24.06 2.80 -20.21
CA LEU A 145 22.94 2.54 -19.31
C LEU A 145 23.42 2.84 -17.89
N VAL A 146 22.89 3.89 -17.27
CA VAL A 146 23.18 4.27 -15.90
C VAL A 146 22.12 3.70 -14.96
N LEU A 147 22.53 2.76 -14.11
CA LEU A 147 21.70 2.15 -13.08
C LEU A 147 21.84 2.99 -11.80
N LEU A 148 20.79 3.72 -11.46
CA LEU A 148 20.66 4.54 -10.24
C LEU A 148 19.81 3.76 -9.22
N ASP A 149 20.48 3.02 -8.34
CA ASP A 149 19.84 2.30 -7.25
C ASP A 149 19.63 3.21 -6.04
N GLU A 150 18.52 3.01 -5.32
CA GLU A 150 18.17 3.72 -4.08
C GLU A 150 18.15 5.27 -4.17
N LEU A 151 17.59 5.81 -5.27
CA LEU A 151 17.64 7.24 -5.61
C LEU A 151 17.07 8.18 -4.52
N GLN A 152 16.18 7.70 -3.64
CA GLN A 152 15.64 8.53 -2.54
C GLN A 152 16.74 9.03 -1.57
N ALA A 153 17.92 8.41 -1.56
CA ALA A 153 19.04 8.88 -0.73
C ALA A 153 19.55 10.26 -1.19
N LEU A 154 19.63 10.51 -2.50
CA LEU A 154 19.95 11.84 -3.05
C LEU A 154 18.88 12.88 -2.74
N LEU A 155 17.65 12.45 -2.47
CA LEU A 155 16.51 13.30 -2.10
C LEU A 155 16.40 13.51 -0.58
N ARG A 156 17.33 12.96 0.22
CA ARG A 156 17.38 13.10 1.70
C ARG A 156 18.81 13.36 2.24
N PRO A 157 19.53 14.41 1.80
CA PRO A 157 20.70 14.91 2.50
C PRO A 157 20.39 15.30 3.96
N VAL A 158 21.33 15.04 4.88
CA VAL A 158 21.22 15.36 6.30
C VAL A 158 22.14 16.54 6.63
N ALA A 159 21.56 17.67 7.02
CA ALA A 159 22.28 18.90 7.37
C ALA A 159 23.00 18.81 8.73
N ALA A 160 22.38 18.12 9.69
CA ALA A 160 22.92 17.89 11.03
C ALA A 160 22.30 16.64 11.66
N ILE A 161 23.01 16.06 12.65
CA ILE A 161 22.44 15.07 13.56
C ILE A 161 22.41 15.73 14.94
N ASP A 162 21.22 16.13 15.37
CA ASP A 162 21.03 16.78 16.67
C ASP A 162 20.66 15.70 17.72
N TYR A 163 21.28 15.73 18.91
CA TYR A 163 20.86 14.91 20.04
C TYR A 163 19.92 15.73 20.92
N ILE A 164 18.71 15.23 21.14
CA ILE A 164 17.68 15.82 22.00
C ILE A 164 17.24 14.71 22.98
N ASP A 165 16.63 15.02 24.13
CA ASP A 165 16.42 14.07 25.24
C ASP A 165 15.58 12.81 24.93
N ALA A 166 15.02 12.69 23.72
CA ALA A 166 14.34 11.49 23.21
C ALA A 166 15.19 10.63 22.23
N GLY A 167 16.37 11.09 21.81
CA GLY A 167 17.29 10.37 20.92
C GLY A 167 17.98 11.23 19.86
N TRP A 168 18.58 10.57 18.88
CA TRP A 168 19.20 11.19 17.71
C TRP A 168 18.13 11.60 16.67
N HIS A 169 18.18 12.84 16.19
CA HIS A 169 17.31 13.35 15.13
C HIS A 169 18.12 13.82 13.90
N GLU A 170 17.81 13.25 12.73
CA GLU A 170 18.30 13.72 11.43
C GLU A 170 17.61 15.05 11.06
N ARG A 171 18.33 16.17 11.05
CA ARG A 171 17.82 17.41 10.45
C ARG A 171 18.10 17.38 8.96
N LEU A 172 17.06 17.25 8.14
CA LEU A 172 17.19 17.16 6.68
C LEU A 172 17.56 18.52 6.07
N ASP A 173 18.43 18.49 5.06
CA ASP A 173 18.82 19.65 4.26
C ASP A 173 17.78 19.90 3.16
N GLY A 174 16.71 20.62 3.49
CA GLY A 174 15.56 20.83 2.60
C GLY A 174 15.90 21.66 1.34
N GLU A 175 16.76 22.68 1.48
CA GLU A 175 17.19 23.51 0.36
C GLU A 175 18.17 22.76 -0.55
N GLY A 176 19.13 22.04 0.04
CA GLY A 176 20.03 21.15 -0.69
C GLY A 176 19.31 20.02 -1.41
N ALA A 177 18.29 19.41 -0.79
CA ALA A 177 17.44 18.41 -1.43
C ALA A 177 16.66 18.99 -2.63
N ALA A 178 16.17 20.23 -2.52
CA ALA A 178 15.50 20.92 -3.63
C ALA A 178 16.48 21.25 -4.77
N HIS A 179 17.70 21.68 -4.47
CA HIS A 179 18.74 21.92 -5.48
C HIS A 179 19.15 20.61 -6.19
N ILE A 180 19.38 19.53 -5.44
CA ILE A 180 19.67 18.20 -6.01
C ILE A 180 18.53 17.77 -6.95
N ARG A 181 17.27 17.95 -6.55
CA ARG A 181 16.10 17.63 -7.37
C ARG A 181 16.03 18.49 -8.64
N ASP A 182 16.04 19.81 -8.50
CA ASP A 182 15.64 20.75 -9.56
C ASP A 182 16.78 21.14 -10.51
N VAL A 183 18.03 20.92 -10.10
CA VAL A 183 19.23 21.16 -10.90
C VAL A 183 19.88 19.84 -11.29
N VAL A 184 20.44 19.10 -10.31
CA VAL A 184 21.35 17.97 -10.59
C VAL A 184 20.61 16.78 -11.20
N LEU A 185 19.59 16.27 -10.52
CA LEU A 185 18.77 15.13 -10.99
C LEU A 185 17.95 15.49 -12.23
N ARG A 186 17.47 16.73 -12.36
CA ARG A 186 16.81 17.21 -13.57
C ARG A 186 17.74 17.13 -14.78
N ARG A 187 18.98 17.62 -14.67
CA ARG A 187 19.96 17.51 -15.77
C ARG A 187 20.31 16.05 -16.08
N ILE A 188 20.57 15.22 -15.05
CA ILE A 188 20.85 13.78 -15.21
C ILE A 188 19.70 13.04 -15.92
N LEU A 189 18.45 13.23 -15.49
CA LEU A 189 17.32 12.40 -15.92
C LEU A 189 16.58 12.97 -17.15
N VAL A 190 16.59 14.29 -17.37
CA VAL A 190 15.78 14.97 -18.40
C VAL A 190 16.63 15.55 -19.53
N ASN A 191 17.83 16.07 -19.23
CA ASN A 191 18.69 16.69 -20.23
C ASN A 191 19.74 15.74 -20.83
N SER A 192 19.92 14.53 -20.27
CA SER A 192 20.85 13.53 -20.80
C SER A 192 20.63 13.26 -22.30
N PRO A 193 21.70 13.14 -23.11
CA PRO A 193 21.58 12.92 -24.53
C PRO A 193 21.04 11.51 -24.84
N PRO A 194 20.42 11.27 -26.01
CA PRO A 194 19.70 10.02 -26.31
C PRO A 194 20.49 8.70 -26.24
N HIS A 195 21.82 8.75 -26.09
CA HIS A 195 22.69 7.59 -25.89
C HIS A 195 22.99 7.29 -24.41
N VAL A 196 22.62 8.18 -23.49
CA VAL A 196 22.67 7.99 -22.03
C VAL A 196 21.27 7.65 -21.55
N LEU A 197 21.04 6.39 -21.21
CA LEU A 197 19.79 5.92 -20.62
C LEU A 197 19.93 5.80 -19.11
N CYS A 198 19.09 6.47 -18.35
CA CYS A 198 18.97 6.21 -16.91
C CYS A 198 17.94 5.09 -16.66
N ALA A 199 18.20 4.26 -15.64
CA ALA A 199 17.24 3.34 -15.05
C ALA A 199 17.29 3.47 -13.52
N VAL A 200 16.14 3.77 -12.91
CA VAL A 200 16.03 4.20 -11.50
C VAL A 200 15.26 3.18 -10.65
N THR A 201 15.79 2.85 -9.47
CA THR A 201 15.07 2.16 -8.37
C THR A 201 15.23 2.91 -7.04
N GLY A 202 14.48 2.45 -6.05
CA GLY A 202 14.78 2.68 -4.65
C GLY A 202 13.71 2.13 -3.71
N SER A 203 14.03 2.02 -2.43
CA SER A 203 13.09 1.57 -1.39
C SER A 203 11.88 2.50 -1.25
N ALA A 204 12.11 3.82 -1.19
CA ALA A 204 11.05 4.82 -1.05
C ALA A 204 10.55 5.39 -2.39
N MET A 205 10.11 4.51 -3.32
CA MET A 205 9.60 4.94 -4.64
C MET A 205 8.53 6.04 -4.57
N ALA A 206 7.64 6.02 -3.57
CA ALA A 206 6.63 7.07 -3.36
C ALA A 206 7.26 8.48 -3.21
N LEU A 207 8.38 8.58 -2.49
CA LEU A 207 9.12 9.83 -2.33
C LEU A 207 9.87 10.22 -3.61
N VAL A 208 10.44 9.24 -4.32
CA VAL A 208 11.07 9.47 -5.64
C VAL A 208 10.06 10.06 -6.63
N TRP A 209 8.90 9.41 -6.81
CA TRP A 209 7.86 9.89 -7.72
C TRP A 209 7.33 11.27 -7.36
N LYS A 210 7.14 11.55 -6.06
CA LYS A 210 6.76 12.88 -5.57
C LYS A 210 7.82 13.95 -5.89
N ALA A 211 9.10 13.61 -5.80
CA ALA A 211 10.17 14.50 -6.23
C ALA A 211 10.21 14.70 -7.75
N LEU A 212 10.05 13.64 -8.55
CA LEU A 212 9.95 13.74 -10.02
C LEU A 212 8.74 14.59 -10.46
N ALA A 213 7.63 14.54 -9.71
CA ALA A 213 6.46 15.38 -9.91
C ALA A 213 6.68 16.86 -9.57
N ALA A 214 7.52 17.13 -8.57
CA ALA A 214 7.85 18.49 -8.12
C ALA A 214 8.95 19.18 -8.95
N MET A 215 9.65 18.45 -9.83
CA MET A 215 10.69 19.03 -10.68
C MET A 215 10.11 20.07 -11.67
N PRO A 216 10.72 21.26 -11.82
CA PRO A 216 10.23 22.31 -12.71
C PRO A 216 10.27 21.89 -14.19
N ALA A 217 9.18 22.16 -14.91
CA ALA A 217 9.03 21.85 -16.33
C ALA A 217 10.10 22.52 -17.21
N VAL A 218 10.50 21.85 -18.29
CA VAL A 218 11.30 22.46 -19.37
C VAL A 218 10.33 22.83 -20.49
N GLY A 219 10.08 24.13 -20.67
CA GLY A 219 9.06 24.60 -21.60
C GLY A 219 7.68 24.02 -21.29
N CYS A 220 7.02 23.44 -22.29
CA CYS A 220 5.67 22.89 -22.18
C CYS A 220 5.59 21.45 -21.63
N THR A 221 6.72 20.80 -21.30
CA THR A 221 6.76 19.39 -20.89
C THR A 221 7.20 19.21 -19.44
N ALA A 222 6.29 18.72 -18.60
CA ALA A 222 6.59 18.27 -17.24
C ALA A 222 7.53 17.03 -17.27
N PRO A 223 8.48 16.89 -16.33
CA PRO A 223 9.43 15.77 -16.34
C PRO A 223 8.75 14.40 -16.27
N LEU A 224 7.69 14.24 -15.47
CA LEU A 224 6.88 13.01 -15.39
C LEU A 224 6.50 12.44 -16.75
N ASN A 225 6.15 13.30 -17.72
CA ASN A 225 5.67 12.90 -19.05
C ASN A 225 6.80 12.37 -19.96
N GLN A 226 8.06 12.39 -19.49
CA GLN A 226 9.24 11.97 -20.25
C GLN A 226 9.80 10.63 -19.78
N PHE A 227 9.38 10.11 -18.62
CA PHE A 227 9.81 8.79 -18.12
C PHE A 227 9.03 7.66 -18.81
N GLN A 228 9.75 6.64 -19.30
CA GLN A 228 9.16 5.39 -19.74
C GLN A 228 9.19 4.37 -18.61
N THR A 229 8.08 4.30 -17.88
CA THR A 229 7.89 3.37 -16.78
C THR A 229 7.78 1.92 -17.25
N VAL A 230 8.43 1.01 -16.53
CA VAL A 230 8.38 -0.44 -16.77
C VAL A 230 7.92 -1.11 -15.49
N HIS A 231 6.70 -1.62 -15.50
CA HIS A 231 6.07 -2.18 -14.31
C HIS A 231 6.28 -3.70 -14.25
N LEU A 232 6.79 -4.18 -13.12
CA LEU A 232 6.60 -5.58 -12.76
C LEU A 232 5.18 -5.75 -12.18
N PRO A 233 4.45 -6.82 -12.53
CA PRO A 233 3.11 -7.03 -12.02
C PRO A 233 3.15 -7.25 -10.49
N SER A 234 2.51 -6.34 -9.74
CA SER A 234 2.36 -6.49 -8.27
C SER A 234 1.35 -7.59 -7.89
N SER A 235 0.58 -8.09 -8.85
CA SER A 235 -0.20 -9.33 -8.71
C SER A 235 -0.20 -10.11 -10.02
N VAL A 236 -0.05 -11.44 -9.96
CA VAL A 236 -0.23 -12.37 -11.08
C VAL A 236 -1.31 -13.42 -10.74
N PRO A 237 -1.96 -14.07 -11.72
CA PRO A 237 -2.93 -15.13 -11.45
C PRO A 237 -2.30 -16.33 -10.70
N PRO A 238 -3.08 -17.12 -9.93
CA PRO A 238 -2.55 -18.25 -9.14
C PRO A 238 -1.70 -19.26 -9.93
N ARG A 239 -2.04 -19.53 -11.20
CA ARG A 239 -1.22 -20.39 -12.08
C ARG A 239 0.19 -19.83 -12.31
N LEU A 240 0.32 -18.52 -12.53
CA LEU A 240 1.63 -17.89 -12.65
C LEU A 240 2.37 -17.82 -11.31
N MET A 241 1.69 -17.77 -10.17
CA MET A 241 2.35 -17.94 -8.86
C MET A 241 2.95 -19.35 -8.71
N GLN A 242 2.22 -20.39 -9.15
CA GLN A 242 2.72 -21.77 -9.16
C GLN A 242 3.89 -21.95 -10.14
N GLU A 243 3.82 -21.38 -11.35
CA GLU A 243 4.93 -21.40 -12.31
C GLU A 243 6.20 -20.69 -11.79
N LEU A 244 6.07 -19.71 -10.90
CA LEU A 244 7.18 -19.01 -10.27
C LEU A 244 7.86 -19.79 -9.13
N LEU A 245 7.23 -20.86 -8.61
CA LEU A 245 7.79 -21.68 -7.52
C LEU A 245 9.13 -22.33 -7.91
N VAL A 246 9.19 -23.00 -9.07
CA VAL A 246 10.39 -23.68 -9.57
C VAL A 246 11.55 -22.70 -9.81
N PRO A 247 11.38 -21.57 -10.53
CA PRO A 247 12.41 -20.53 -10.63
C PRO A 247 12.89 -19.97 -9.28
N SER A 248 11.97 -19.73 -8.33
CA SER A 248 12.32 -19.16 -7.02
C SER A 248 13.13 -20.13 -6.15
N LEU A 249 12.78 -21.42 -6.14
CA LEU A 249 13.58 -22.45 -5.45
C LEU A 249 14.96 -22.63 -6.12
N ARG A 250 15.03 -22.60 -7.46
CA ARG A 250 16.30 -22.75 -8.21
C ARG A 250 17.23 -21.56 -7.97
N TRP A 251 16.68 -20.36 -7.80
CA TRP A 251 17.45 -19.15 -7.54
C TRP A 251 18.02 -19.08 -6.10
N LEU A 252 17.37 -19.72 -5.12
CA LEU A 252 17.85 -19.85 -3.74
C LEU A 252 18.70 -21.12 -3.49
N ASP A 253 19.07 -21.84 -4.55
CA ASP A 253 19.83 -23.11 -4.53
C ASP A 253 19.19 -24.23 -3.67
N LEU A 254 17.86 -24.19 -3.52
CA LEU A 254 17.07 -25.15 -2.73
C LEU A 254 16.80 -26.45 -3.53
N GLN A 255 17.85 -27.06 -4.09
CA GLN A 255 17.77 -28.16 -5.06
C GLN A 255 17.03 -29.40 -4.54
N GLN A 256 17.12 -29.69 -3.24
CA GLN A 256 16.40 -30.81 -2.62
C GLN A 256 14.87 -30.64 -2.71
N LEU A 257 14.36 -29.44 -2.44
CA LEU A 257 12.92 -29.14 -2.55
C LEU A 257 12.41 -29.10 -4.00
N LEU A 258 13.31 -28.95 -4.98
CA LEU A 258 12.94 -29.04 -6.39
C LEU A 258 12.75 -30.48 -6.83
N GLN A 259 13.61 -31.39 -6.39
CA GLN A 259 13.47 -32.82 -6.67
C GLN A 259 12.14 -33.34 -6.12
N GLU A 260 11.80 -32.99 -4.88
CA GLU A 260 10.52 -33.36 -4.26
C GLU A 260 9.29 -32.77 -4.98
N LEU A 261 9.38 -31.54 -5.49
CA LEU A 261 8.27 -30.93 -6.27
C LEU A 261 8.12 -31.58 -7.66
N GLU A 262 9.24 -31.94 -8.29
CA GLU A 262 9.25 -32.65 -9.57
C GLU A 262 8.76 -34.11 -9.39
N GLU A 263 9.04 -34.74 -8.24
CA GLU A 263 8.49 -36.06 -7.86
C GLU A 263 6.99 -36.01 -7.51
N GLU A 264 6.50 -35.04 -6.74
CA GLU A 264 5.06 -34.86 -6.46
C GLU A 264 4.26 -34.71 -7.77
N GLN A 265 4.73 -33.88 -8.70
CA GLN A 265 4.06 -33.66 -10.00
C GLN A 265 4.06 -34.92 -10.87
N LEU A 266 5.11 -35.74 -10.81
CA LEU A 266 5.14 -37.04 -11.48
C LEU A 266 4.18 -38.05 -10.84
N GLN A 267 3.96 -37.99 -9.52
CA GLN A 267 3.00 -38.84 -8.81
C GLN A 267 1.54 -38.44 -9.10
N GLU A 268 1.21 -37.14 -9.08
CA GLU A 268 -0.13 -36.66 -9.49
C GLU A 268 -0.43 -37.03 -10.96
N ALA A 269 0.53 -36.85 -11.87
CA ALA A 269 0.38 -37.23 -13.28
C ALA A 269 0.25 -38.75 -13.51
N ALA A 270 0.79 -39.58 -12.61
CA ALA A 270 0.63 -41.03 -12.66
C ALA A 270 -0.72 -41.49 -12.07
N ALA A 271 -1.18 -40.85 -10.99
CA ALA A 271 -2.46 -41.16 -10.34
C ALA A 271 -3.66 -40.95 -11.27
N ASP A 272 -3.58 -39.98 -12.18
CA ASP A 272 -4.61 -39.70 -13.18
C ASP A 272 -4.74 -40.78 -14.28
N HIS A 273 -3.86 -41.79 -14.32
CA HIS A 273 -3.74 -42.72 -15.47
C HIS A 273 -3.57 -44.23 -15.17
N GLN A 274 -3.45 -44.70 -13.93
CA GLN A 274 -3.38 -46.16 -13.65
C GLN A 274 -4.22 -46.68 -12.47
N VAL A 275 -4.70 -47.91 -12.63
CA VAL A 275 -5.31 -48.77 -11.61
C VAL A 275 -4.20 -49.38 -10.73
N GLU A 276 -4.52 -49.75 -9.48
CA GLU A 276 -3.58 -50.43 -8.55
C GLU A 276 -2.75 -51.54 -9.21
N PRO A 277 -1.47 -51.65 -8.79
CA PRO A 277 -1.16 -52.79 -7.93
C PRO A 277 -0.49 -52.38 -6.61
N GLN A 278 -0.79 -53.16 -5.56
CA GLN A 278 -0.24 -52.97 -4.22
C GLN A 278 1.22 -53.43 -4.15
N VAL A 279 2.11 -52.51 -3.76
CA VAL A 279 3.47 -52.80 -3.27
C VAL A 279 3.73 -51.88 -2.08
N GLU A 280 4.01 -52.44 -0.90
CA GLU A 280 4.33 -51.66 0.29
C GLU A 280 5.72 -51.01 0.16
N PRO A 281 5.85 -49.67 0.20
CA PRO A 281 7.14 -49.00 0.35
C PRO A 281 7.54 -48.99 1.83
N GLN A 282 8.77 -49.38 2.15
CA GLN A 282 9.33 -49.18 3.49
C GLN A 282 9.66 -47.70 3.67
N VAL A 283 8.83 -46.97 4.43
CA VAL A 283 9.00 -45.53 4.66
C VAL A 283 9.97 -45.27 5.81
N GLU A 284 11.23 -44.95 5.48
CA GLU A 284 12.06 -44.14 6.37
C GLU A 284 11.54 -42.69 6.40
N PRO A 285 11.62 -41.98 7.54
CA PRO A 285 10.90 -40.72 7.74
C PRO A 285 11.56 -39.53 7.01
N GLN A 286 11.17 -39.29 5.75
CA GLN A 286 11.42 -38.04 4.98
C GLN A 286 10.63 -36.82 5.54
N VAL A 287 10.53 -36.69 6.87
CA VAL A 287 9.64 -35.74 7.54
C VAL A 287 10.14 -34.29 7.43
N GLU A 288 11.46 -34.06 7.40
CA GLU A 288 12.00 -32.69 7.36
C GLU A 288 11.81 -32.01 5.99
N PRO A 289 12.11 -32.66 4.84
CA PRO A 289 11.94 -32.02 3.53
C PRO A 289 10.47 -31.83 3.15
N GLN A 290 9.61 -32.84 3.37
CA GLN A 290 8.16 -32.70 3.20
C GLN A 290 7.57 -31.57 4.06
N ARG A 291 8.05 -31.39 5.30
CA ARG A 291 7.67 -30.26 6.16
C ARG A 291 8.13 -28.91 5.59
N LYS A 292 9.31 -28.84 4.99
CA LYS A 292 9.80 -27.63 4.29
C LYS A 292 8.97 -27.35 3.03
N MET A 293 8.61 -28.36 2.23
CA MET A 293 7.71 -28.20 1.09
C MET A 293 6.33 -27.70 1.51
N ALA A 294 5.74 -28.29 2.55
CA ALA A 294 4.48 -27.83 3.12
C ALA A 294 4.57 -26.37 3.63
N GLN A 295 5.70 -25.98 4.22
CA GLN A 295 5.96 -24.58 4.61
C GLN A 295 6.07 -23.64 3.41
N VAL A 296 6.68 -24.06 2.29
CA VAL A 296 6.76 -23.25 1.06
C VAL A 296 5.39 -23.12 0.38
N LYS A 297 4.62 -24.21 0.28
CA LYS A 297 3.21 -24.17 -0.16
C LYS A 297 2.38 -23.22 0.71
N THR A 298 2.52 -23.32 2.03
CA THR A 298 1.90 -22.39 2.99
C THR A 298 2.35 -20.95 2.75
N MET A 299 3.63 -20.67 2.50
CA MET A 299 4.11 -19.31 2.19
C MET A 299 3.52 -18.76 0.89
N MET A 300 3.35 -19.60 -0.14
CA MET A 300 2.72 -19.20 -1.40
C MET A 300 1.24 -18.82 -1.18
N GLU A 301 0.45 -19.68 -0.52
CA GLU A 301 -0.94 -19.36 -0.12
C GLU A 301 -1.02 -18.07 0.71
N ARG A 302 -0.12 -17.94 1.69
CA ARG A 302 -0.04 -16.78 2.59
C ARG A 302 0.36 -15.49 1.87
N SER A 303 1.11 -15.58 0.77
CA SER A 303 1.48 -14.45 -0.10
C SER A 303 0.38 -14.05 -1.10
N GLY A 304 -0.59 -14.92 -1.34
CA GLY A 304 -1.63 -14.72 -2.35
C GLY A 304 -1.05 -14.52 -3.75
N ASN A 305 -1.67 -13.65 -4.54
CA ASN A 305 -1.28 -13.38 -5.92
C ASN A 305 -0.01 -12.51 -6.09
N SER A 306 0.76 -12.17 -5.05
CA SER A 306 1.91 -11.24 -5.16
C SER A 306 3.24 -11.99 -5.30
N PRO A 307 3.95 -11.91 -6.45
CA PRO A 307 5.28 -12.50 -6.60
C PRO A 307 6.30 -11.89 -5.63
N ALA A 308 6.25 -10.57 -5.46
CA ALA A 308 7.08 -9.84 -4.51
C ALA A 308 6.67 -10.19 -3.06
N LEU A 309 5.37 -10.42 -2.82
CA LEU A 309 4.78 -11.21 -1.74
C LEU A 309 5.70 -12.37 -1.31
N PHE A 310 5.73 -13.38 -2.18
CA PHE A 310 6.35 -14.69 -2.02
C PHE A 310 7.88 -14.64 -1.98
N THR A 311 8.54 -14.06 -2.98
CA THR A 311 10.00 -14.14 -3.12
C THR A 311 10.71 -13.52 -1.92
N THR A 312 10.27 -12.37 -1.40
CA THR A 312 10.90 -11.78 -0.21
C THR A 312 10.62 -12.55 1.09
N MET A 313 9.49 -13.28 1.19
CA MET A 313 9.29 -14.23 2.29
C MET A 313 10.25 -15.41 2.19
N LEU A 314 10.37 -16.01 1.00
CA LEU A 314 11.25 -17.15 0.74
C LEU A 314 12.73 -16.80 0.90
N GLU A 315 13.15 -15.62 0.42
CA GLU A 315 14.47 -15.02 0.70
C GLU A 315 14.73 -14.89 2.19
N ARG A 316 13.80 -14.30 2.96
CA ARG A 316 14.00 -14.11 4.40
C ARG A 316 14.03 -15.44 5.13
N TRP A 317 13.20 -16.40 4.75
CA TRP A 317 13.21 -17.74 5.32
C TRP A 317 14.54 -18.46 5.06
N ALA A 318 15.09 -18.39 3.84
CA ALA A 318 16.38 -18.98 3.49
C ALA A 318 17.59 -18.25 4.13
N VAL A 319 17.60 -16.91 4.10
CA VAL A 319 18.73 -16.07 4.57
C VAL A 319 18.79 -15.94 6.09
N LEU A 320 17.66 -16.04 6.81
CA LEU A 320 17.67 -15.92 8.27
C LEU A 320 18.40 -17.08 8.96
N GLY A 321 18.47 -18.26 8.34
CA GLY A 321 19.35 -19.35 8.76
C GLY A 321 19.19 -19.81 10.22
N GLU A 322 18.03 -19.58 10.85
CA GLU A 322 17.78 -20.00 12.23
C GLU A 322 17.80 -21.54 12.28
N GLU A 323 18.82 -22.12 12.91
CA GLU A 323 18.82 -23.53 13.32
C GLU A 323 17.52 -23.85 14.05
N PRO A 324 16.86 -24.94 13.65
CA PRO A 324 15.54 -24.88 13.06
C PRO A 324 14.55 -24.04 13.88
N PRO A 325 13.71 -23.20 13.23
CA PRO A 325 12.55 -22.64 13.92
C PRO A 325 11.62 -23.78 14.34
N THR A 326 11.75 -24.15 15.62
CA THR A 326 10.74 -24.89 16.38
C THR A 326 9.45 -24.07 16.52
N GLY A 327 9.53 -22.76 16.29
CA GLY A 327 8.39 -21.87 16.09
C GLY A 327 7.58 -22.17 14.82
N ASP A 328 6.28 -21.92 14.91
CA ASP A 328 5.30 -22.04 13.83
C ASP A 328 5.60 -21.05 12.67
N MET A 329 5.13 -21.40 11.47
CA MET A 329 5.01 -20.48 10.32
C MET A 329 4.31 -19.17 10.71
N THR A 330 3.34 -19.24 11.63
CA THR A 330 2.74 -18.07 12.31
C THR A 330 3.80 -17.13 12.89
N THR A 331 4.75 -17.64 13.67
CA THR A 331 5.83 -16.84 14.28
C THR A 331 6.81 -16.26 13.26
N PHE A 332 7.09 -16.99 12.17
CA PHE A 332 7.88 -16.45 11.05
C PHE A 332 7.13 -15.29 10.37
N VAL A 333 5.84 -15.46 10.07
CA VAL A 333 5.00 -14.41 9.47
C VAL A 333 4.93 -13.19 10.41
N ASP A 334 4.80 -13.40 11.72
CA ASP A 334 4.79 -12.30 12.70
C ASP A 334 6.12 -11.53 12.72
N LYS A 335 7.27 -12.22 12.75
CA LYS A 335 8.60 -11.58 12.58
C LYS A 335 8.65 -10.79 11.26
N PHE A 336 8.31 -11.44 10.14
CA PHE A 336 8.38 -10.87 8.80
C PHE A 336 7.52 -9.62 8.64
N MET A 337 6.26 -9.68 9.10
CA MET A 337 5.30 -8.58 9.07
C MET A 337 5.81 -7.39 9.89
N ASN A 338 6.28 -7.63 11.12
CA ASN A 338 6.78 -6.56 11.99
C ASN A 338 8.08 -5.92 11.46
N TYR A 339 8.98 -6.67 10.80
CA TYR A 339 10.25 -6.10 10.32
C TYR A 339 10.20 -5.49 8.92
N GLU A 340 9.51 -6.11 7.95
CA GLU A 340 9.50 -5.61 6.57
C GLU A 340 8.40 -4.56 6.31
N LEU A 341 7.18 -4.74 6.85
CA LEU A 341 6.15 -3.70 6.73
C LEU A 341 6.59 -2.41 7.43
N PHE A 342 7.30 -2.49 8.58
CA PHE A 342 7.81 -1.32 9.29
C PHE A 342 8.75 -0.46 8.41
N LYS A 343 9.64 -1.08 7.63
CA LYS A 343 10.55 -0.37 6.72
C LYS A 343 9.77 0.34 5.61
N GLU A 344 8.92 -0.39 4.90
CA GLU A 344 8.17 0.16 3.77
C GLU A 344 7.13 1.20 4.24
N ALA A 345 6.50 0.99 5.40
CA ALA A 345 5.58 1.93 6.02
C ALA A 345 6.27 3.24 6.46
N ASN A 346 7.54 3.21 6.89
CA ASN A 346 8.29 4.44 7.15
C ASN A 346 8.61 5.21 5.86
N ALA A 347 8.90 4.53 4.75
CA ALA A 347 9.03 5.17 3.44
C ALA A 347 7.71 5.84 3.00
N TRP A 348 6.57 5.17 3.23
CA TRP A 348 5.24 5.73 3.00
C TRP A 348 4.93 6.95 3.89
N LYS A 349 5.21 6.89 5.20
CA LYS A 349 5.07 8.03 6.13
C LYS A 349 5.81 9.26 5.60
N LEU A 350 7.06 9.11 5.18
CA LEU A 350 7.88 10.22 4.67
C LEU A 350 7.30 10.85 3.39
N ALA A 351 6.74 10.07 2.48
CA ALA A 351 6.12 10.58 1.25
C ALA A 351 4.77 11.30 1.51
N LEU A 352 4.03 10.85 2.53
CA LEU A 352 2.71 11.37 2.92
C LEU A 352 2.77 12.49 3.98
N ALA A 353 3.89 12.67 4.68
CA ALA A 353 4.05 13.70 5.71
C ALA A 353 3.76 15.13 5.21
N PRO A 354 4.16 15.54 3.99
CA PRO A 354 3.83 16.88 3.47
C PRO A 354 2.37 17.09 3.01
N MET A 355 1.49 16.08 3.13
CA MET A 355 0.08 16.15 2.73
C MET A 355 -0.84 16.56 3.89
N THR A 356 -2.02 17.09 3.60
CA THR A 356 -3.08 17.28 4.62
C THR A 356 -3.70 15.94 5.01
N ASP A 357 -4.37 15.87 6.17
CA ASP A 357 -5.11 14.67 6.58
C ASP A 357 -6.22 14.31 5.57
N GLU A 358 -6.86 15.31 4.96
CA GLU A 358 -7.85 15.12 3.90
C GLU A 358 -7.25 14.46 2.64
N ASP A 359 -6.08 14.93 2.20
CA ASP A 359 -5.38 14.34 1.06
C ASP A 359 -4.92 12.90 1.37
N ARG A 360 -4.44 12.65 2.60
CA ARG A 360 -4.07 11.31 3.07
C ARG A 360 -5.28 10.36 3.09
N ARG A 361 -6.49 10.83 3.44
CA ARG A 361 -7.73 10.04 3.30
C ARG A 361 -8.01 9.66 1.84
N ARG A 362 -7.85 10.58 0.89
CA ARG A 362 -8.02 10.28 -0.55
C ARG A 362 -6.98 9.28 -1.10
N VAL A 363 -5.79 9.24 -0.51
CA VAL A 363 -4.81 8.16 -0.76
C VAL A 363 -5.25 6.85 -0.10
N LEU A 364 -5.79 6.90 1.13
CA LEU A 364 -6.32 5.72 1.82
C LEU A 364 -7.54 5.10 1.12
N ASP A 365 -8.37 5.88 0.42
CA ASP A 365 -9.45 5.38 -0.45
C ASP A 365 -8.94 4.40 -1.52
N ALA A 366 -7.69 4.53 -1.98
CA ALA A 366 -7.09 3.58 -2.92
C ALA A 366 -6.82 2.20 -2.27
N ALA A 367 -6.78 2.13 -0.94
CA ALA A 367 -6.75 0.87 -0.19
C ALA A 367 -8.15 0.25 0.00
N ASP A 368 -9.25 0.93 -0.37
CA ASP A 368 -10.58 0.33 -0.40
C ASP A 368 -10.81 -0.39 -1.74
N VAL A 369 -11.14 -1.68 -1.70
CA VAL A 369 -11.31 -2.51 -2.91
C VAL A 369 -12.71 -2.41 -3.54
N VAL A 370 -13.67 -1.76 -2.86
CA VAL A 370 -15.06 -1.62 -3.30
C VAL A 370 -15.37 -0.15 -3.61
N VAL A 371 -15.01 0.76 -2.69
CA VAL A 371 -15.17 2.20 -2.87
C VAL A 371 -14.15 2.72 -3.88
N GLY A 372 -12.85 2.50 -3.64
CA GLY A 372 -11.74 2.98 -4.47
C GLY A 372 -11.56 4.51 -4.49
N ALA A 373 -10.33 4.95 -4.77
CA ALA A 373 -10.02 6.36 -5.01
C ALA A 373 -10.51 6.82 -6.39
N ARG A 374 -10.65 8.14 -6.58
CA ARG A 374 -10.81 8.73 -7.91
C ARG A 374 -9.44 8.91 -8.56
N ALA A 375 -9.32 8.54 -9.84
CA ALA A 375 -8.10 8.70 -10.63
C ALA A 375 -8.11 9.98 -11.50
N ASP A 376 -9.05 10.89 -11.24
CA ASP A 376 -9.21 12.17 -11.94
C ASP A 376 -8.38 13.28 -11.28
N ASP A 377 -8.54 14.53 -11.73
CA ASP A 377 -7.82 15.70 -11.18
C ASP A 377 -8.15 16.02 -9.70
N THR A 378 -9.00 15.23 -9.01
CA THR A 378 -9.20 15.33 -7.55
C THR A 378 -8.20 14.51 -6.72
N PHE A 379 -7.36 13.68 -7.35
CA PHE A 379 -6.30 12.96 -6.64
C PHE A 379 -5.18 13.93 -6.20
N PRO A 380 -4.77 13.94 -4.91
CA PRO A 380 -4.07 15.08 -4.31
C PRO A 380 -2.62 15.30 -4.73
N ASP A 381 -1.95 14.27 -5.28
CA ASP A 381 -0.52 14.35 -5.62
C ASP A 381 -0.24 13.53 -6.88
N ARG A 382 0.19 14.21 -7.95
CA ARG A 382 0.46 13.57 -9.26
C ARG A 382 1.64 12.60 -9.24
N GLY A 383 2.58 12.75 -8.30
CA GLY A 383 3.67 11.79 -8.10
C GLY A 383 3.16 10.51 -7.44
N ILE A 384 2.36 10.64 -6.38
CA ILE A 384 1.73 9.46 -5.75
C ILE A 384 0.73 8.79 -6.70
N LEU A 385 -0.01 9.55 -7.53
CA LEU A 385 -0.85 8.97 -8.58
C LEU A 385 -0.02 8.17 -9.59
N ALA A 386 1.06 8.75 -10.13
CA ALA A 386 1.93 8.08 -11.09
C ALA A 386 2.64 6.83 -10.50
N TYR A 387 2.94 6.85 -9.19
CA TYR A 387 3.47 5.69 -8.48
C TYR A 387 2.41 4.59 -8.30
N LEU A 388 1.17 4.95 -7.95
CA LEU A 388 0.12 3.98 -7.60
C LEU A 388 -0.65 3.45 -8.81
N GLN A 389 -0.94 4.28 -9.82
CA GLN A 389 -1.69 3.94 -11.03
C GLN A 389 -1.31 2.55 -11.63
N PRO A 390 -0.03 2.18 -11.78
CA PRO A 390 0.36 0.89 -12.37
C PRO A 390 0.08 -0.31 -11.47
N HIS A 391 -0.06 -0.06 -10.17
CA HIS A 391 -0.40 -1.02 -9.15
C HIS A 391 -1.90 -0.99 -8.79
N THR A 392 -2.71 -0.20 -9.48
CA THR A 392 -4.18 -0.20 -9.32
C THR A 392 -4.90 -1.10 -10.33
N ARG A 393 -6.06 -1.61 -9.94
CA ARG A 393 -7.10 -2.11 -10.83
C ARG A 393 -8.25 -1.09 -10.86
N THR A 394 -8.89 -0.94 -12.01
CA THR A 394 -10.12 -0.15 -12.14
C THR A 394 -11.34 -0.93 -11.64
N THR A 395 -12.17 -0.34 -10.79
CA THR A 395 -13.48 -0.89 -10.41
C THR A 395 -14.50 -0.68 -11.53
N GLY A 396 -15.64 -1.40 -11.48
CA GLY A 396 -16.71 -1.28 -12.50
C GLY A 396 -17.33 0.12 -12.62
N ARG A 397 -17.12 1.01 -11.64
CA ARG A 397 -17.56 2.41 -11.65
C ARG A 397 -16.42 3.41 -11.97
N GLY A 398 -15.33 2.96 -12.61
CA GLY A 398 -14.25 3.82 -13.12
C GLY A 398 -13.28 4.39 -12.07
N ARG A 399 -13.39 3.95 -10.81
CA ARG A 399 -12.47 4.31 -9.72
C ARG A 399 -11.26 3.36 -9.68
N CYS A 400 -10.19 3.74 -8.99
CA CYS A 400 -8.99 2.91 -8.85
C CYS A 400 -8.83 2.37 -7.42
N CYS A 401 -8.45 1.11 -7.29
CA CYS A 401 -8.04 0.50 -6.02
C CYS A 401 -6.76 -0.30 -6.22
N LEU A 402 -5.88 -0.33 -5.22
CA LEU A 402 -4.61 -1.06 -5.30
C LEU A 402 -4.84 -2.56 -5.50
N ALA A 403 -4.03 -3.19 -6.34
CA ALA A 403 -4.13 -4.61 -6.70
C ALA A 403 -3.55 -5.53 -5.61
N ASP A 404 -2.43 -5.15 -4.99
CA ASP A 404 -1.72 -5.95 -3.99
C ASP A 404 -2.30 -5.74 -2.57
N PRO A 405 -2.76 -6.80 -1.87
CA PRO A 405 -3.17 -6.71 -0.47
C PRO A 405 -2.12 -6.10 0.46
N MET A 406 -0.83 -6.32 0.16
CA MET A 406 0.30 -5.80 0.92
C MET A 406 0.33 -4.27 0.91
N GLN A 407 0.20 -3.66 -0.27
CA GLN A 407 0.11 -2.20 -0.42
C GLN A 407 -1.13 -1.62 0.26
N ARG A 408 -2.28 -2.31 0.19
CA ARG A 408 -3.50 -1.90 0.90
C ARG A 408 -3.31 -1.89 2.41
N GLN A 409 -2.66 -2.90 2.97
CA GLN A 409 -2.35 -2.93 4.40
C GLN A 409 -1.32 -1.88 4.80
N LEU A 410 -0.28 -1.61 4.00
CA LEU A 410 0.66 -0.52 4.29
C LEU A 410 -0.03 0.84 4.46
N LEU A 411 -0.95 1.22 3.56
CA LEU A 411 -1.69 2.47 3.72
C LEU A 411 -2.57 2.47 4.97
N ARG A 412 -3.27 1.37 5.28
CA ARG A 412 -4.07 1.21 6.50
C ARG A 412 -3.24 1.17 7.79
N VAL A 413 -1.96 0.85 7.71
CA VAL A 413 -1.00 0.81 8.83
C VAL A 413 -0.32 2.17 9.04
N VAL A 414 -0.14 2.93 7.96
CA VAL A 414 0.47 4.26 7.95
C VAL A 414 -0.52 5.36 8.31
N ILE A 415 -1.76 5.26 7.82
CA ILE A 415 -2.81 6.28 7.91
C ILE A 415 -3.95 5.77 8.83
N ASP A 416 -4.49 6.63 9.69
CA ASP A 416 -5.75 6.35 10.41
C ASP A 416 -7.00 6.75 9.60
N GLN A 417 -8.19 6.44 10.13
CA GLN A 417 -9.47 6.79 9.45
C GLN A 417 -9.72 8.31 9.38
N GLY A 418 -9.07 9.11 10.23
CA GLY A 418 -9.10 10.57 10.20
C GLY A 418 -8.18 11.17 9.13
N GLY A 419 -7.20 10.39 8.64
CA GLY A 419 -6.16 10.83 7.71
C GLY A 419 -4.80 11.06 8.35
N LYS A 420 -4.67 10.93 9.67
CA LYS A 420 -3.40 11.21 10.38
C LYS A 420 -2.41 10.09 10.15
N LEU A 421 -1.12 10.44 10.10
CA LEU A 421 -0.05 9.45 10.13
C LEU A 421 0.10 8.88 11.54
N ARG A 422 0.18 7.56 11.65
CA ARG A 422 0.27 6.87 12.95
C ARG A 422 1.71 6.80 13.43
N ASP A 423 2.04 7.36 14.59
CA ASP A 423 3.42 7.30 15.12
C ASP A 423 3.88 5.86 15.38
N ARG A 424 3.01 5.05 16.01
CA ARG A 424 3.31 3.70 16.47
C ARG A 424 2.62 2.63 15.64
N PHE A 425 3.39 1.67 15.14
CA PHE A 425 2.88 0.47 14.44
C PHE A 425 2.42 -0.62 15.43
N LYS A 426 1.67 -0.26 16.47
CA LYS A 426 1.07 -1.24 17.38
C LYS A 426 -0.12 -1.92 16.70
N GLY A 427 -0.28 -3.22 16.93
CA GLY A 427 -1.38 -4.02 16.40
C GLY A 427 -1.34 -4.16 14.89
N LEU A 428 -0.38 -4.92 14.35
CA LEU A 428 -0.32 -5.30 12.93
C LEU A 428 -1.36 -6.39 12.60
N GLY A 429 -2.61 -6.14 12.99
CA GLY A 429 -3.68 -7.13 13.07
C GLY A 429 -3.41 -8.24 14.09
N PRO A 430 -4.21 -9.33 14.07
CA PRO A 430 -3.92 -10.54 14.80
C PRO A 430 -2.62 -11.21 14.34
N PRO A 431 -1.70 -11.60 15.24
CA PRO A 431 -0.63 -12.54 14.92
C PRO A 431 -1.13 -13.79 14.17
N GLY A 432 -0.31 -14.26 13.23
CA GLY A 432 -0.59 -15.37 12.33
C GLY A 432 -1.32 -15.00 11.04
N LEU A 433 -1.93 -13.81 10.93
CA LEU A 433 -2.61 -13.38 9.70
C LEU A 433 -1.68 -12.66 8.72
N THR A 434 -1.91 -12.90 7.42
CA THR A 434 -1.13 -12.33 6.32
C THR A 434 -1.75 -11.04 5.78
N PRO A 435 -1.05 -10.25 4.94
CA PRO A 435 -1.65 -9.06 4.33
C PRO A 435 -2.93 -9.37 3.53
N ALA A 436 -2.98 -10.54 2.88
CA ALA A 436 -4.16 -11.01 2.15
C ALA A 436 -5.33 -11.38 3.09
N GLN A 437 -5.06 -12.06 4.20
CA GLN A 437 -6.10 -12.42 5.18
C GLN A 437 -6.60 -11.19 5.96
N LEU A 438 -5.70 -10.26 6.32
CA LEU A 438 -6.07 -8.98 6.92
C LEU A 438 -6.91 -8.13 5.95
N ASP A 439 -6.63 -8.17 4.65
CA ASP A 439 -7.41 -7.45 3.64
C ASP A 439 -8.79 -8.08 3.41
N TRP A 440 -8.86 -9.41 3.41
CA TRP A 440 -10.13 -10.13 3.50
C TRP A 440 -10.90 -9.75 4.77
N GLY A 441 -10.26 -9.63 5.94
CA GLY A 441 -10.90 -9.14 7.17
C GLY A 441 -11.47 -7.72 7.03
N CYS A 442 -10.76 -6.81 6.37
CA CYS A 442 -11.28 -5.47 6.05
C CYS A 442 -12.51 -5.52 5.13
N LEU A 443 -12.50 -6.37 4.10
CA LEU A 443 -13.63 -6.56 3.18
C LEU A 443 -14.82 -7.28 3.86
N LEU A 444 -14.57 -8.24 4.75
CA LEU A 444 -15.57 -8.96 5.52
C LEU A 444 -16.34 -8.03 6.48
N ARG A 445 -15.64 -7.08 7.11
CA ARG A 445 -16.27 -6.00 7.90
C ARG A 445 -17.22 -5.16 7.02
N GLN A 446 -16.77 -4.74 5.84
CA GLN A 446 -17.59 -3.94 4.91
C GLN A 446 -18.77 -4.71 4.33
N LEU A 447 -18.60 -6.02 4.06
CA LEU A 447 -19.70 -6.90 3.68
C LEU A 447 -20.74 -6.98 4.81
N GLY A 448 -20.33 -7.05 6.07
CA GLY A 448 -21.22 -7.01 7.23
C GLY A 448 -21.91 -5.65 7.46
N GLU A 449 -21.23 -4.53 7.20
CA GLU A 449 -21.84 -3.19 7.19
C GLU A 449 -22.97 -3.12 6.15
N VAL A 450 -22.66 -3.48 4.91
CA VAL A 450 -23.58 -3.37 3.77
C VAL A 450 -24.73 -4.38 3.85
N ALA A 451 -24.47 -5.63 4.22
CA ALA A 451 -25.50 -6.66 4.32
C ALA A 451 -26.51 -6.36 5.44
N ASP A 452 -26.03 -5.94 6.62
CA ASP A 452 -26.91 -5.53 7.72
C ASP A 452 -27.73 -4.29 7.34
N TYR A 453 -27.12 -3.29 6.71
CA TYR A 453 -27.81 -2.07 6.25
C TYR A 453 -28.88 -2.34 5.19
N LEU A 454 -28.59 -3.13 4.17
CA LEU A 454 -29.50 -3.38 3.05
C LEU A 454 -30.60 -4.41 3.36
N LEU A 455 -30.27 -5.47 4.11
CA LEU A 455 -31.16 -6.62 4.31
C LEU A 455 -31.86 -6.61 5.69
N VAL A 456 -31.21 -6.10 6.74
CA VAL A 456 -31.78 -6.03 8.11
C VAL A 456 -32.28 -4.62 8.45
N GLY A 457 -31.66 -3.58 7.88
CA GLY A 457 -32.08 -2.17 7.96
C GLY A 457 -33.46 -1.86 7.33
N GLY A 458 -34.18 -2.88 6.84
CA GLY A 458 -35.62 -2.81 6.58
C GLY A 458 -36.50 -2.81 7.84
N GLN A 459 -36.06 -3.43 8.95
CA GLN A 459 -36.90 -3.65 10.13
C GLN A 459 -36.47 -2.90 11.40
N ARG A 460 -35.23 -2.42 11.50
CA ARG A 460 -34.79 -1.59 12.66
C ARG A 460 -34.59 -0.13 12.28
N ARG A 461 -35.26 0.76 13.03
CA ARG A 461 -35.09 2.22 13.15
C ARG A 461 -34.20 2.87 12.07
N ARG A 462 -34.77 3.12 10.89
CA ARG A 462 -34.16 4.00 9.89
C ARG A 462 -34.16 5.45 10.41
N PRO A 463 -33.08 6.23 10.23
CA PRO A 463 -33.11 7.68 10.46
C PRO A 463 -34.20 8.35 9.59
N ALA A 464 -34.95 9.28 10.18
CA ALA A 464 -36.06 9.93 9.49
C ALA A 464 -35.57 10.90 8.40
N GLY A 465 -35.54 10.45 7.14
CA GLY A 465 -35.31 11.30 5.96
C GLY A 465 -34.44 10.72 4.84
N SER A 466 -33.82 9.56 5.02
CA SER A 466 -32.80 9.05 4.09
C SER A 466 -33.34 8.32 2.84
N PHE A 467 -33.84 9.11 1.88
CA PHE A 467 -34.00 8.79 0.43
C PHE A 467 -35.02 7.70 0.01
N PRO A 468 -35.44 7.67 -1.28
CA PRO A 468 -36.76 7.13 -1.66
C PRO A 468 -36.79 5.62 -1.96
N SER A 469 -38.01 5.09 -1.91
CA SER A 469 -38.33 3.67 -2.10
C SER A 469 -38.43 3.26 -3.58
N SER A 470 -37.30 2.93 -4.21
CA SER A 470 -37.22 1.93 -5.30
C SER A 470 -35.76 1.63 -5.65
N HIS A 471 -35.44 0.34 -5.88
CA HIS A 471 -34.17 -0.23 -6.38
C HIS A 471 -32.86 0.51 -6.04
N ILE A 472 -32.10 -0.05 -5.09
CA ILE A 472 -30.67 0.27 -4.90
C ILE A 472 -29.85 -0.56 -5.89
N ASP A 473 -29.09 0.10 -6.78
CA ASP A 473 -28.14 -0.55 -7.70
C ASP A 473 -27.23 -1.55 -6.95
N GLY A 474 -27.04 -2.76 -7.48
CA GLY A 474 -26.13 -3.76 -6.91
C GLY A 474 -26.71 -4.54 -5.71
N ALA A 475 -27.87 -4.16 -5.17
CA ALA A 475 -28.44 -4.83 -4.00
C ALA A 475 -28.99 -6.23 -4.33
N ALA A 476 -29.51 -6.44 -5.55
CA ALA A 476 -30.00 -7.74 -5.99
C ALA A 476 -28.84 -8.72 -6.23
N GLU A 477 -27.75 -8.23 -6.83
CA GLU A 477 -26.51 -8.96 -7.09
C GLU A 477 -25.80 -9.34 -5.79
N LEU A 478 -25.79 -8.43 -4.80
CA LEU A 478 -25.32 -8.72 -3.44
C LEU A 478 -26.17 -9.81 -2.77
N THR A 479 -27.50 -9.72 -2.87
CA THR A 479 -28.43 -10.69 -2.26
C THR A 479 -28.23 -12.07 -2.86
N ALA A 480 -28.28 -12.20 -4.18
CA ALA A 480 -28.05 -13.48 -4.88
C ALA A 480 -26.65 -14.07 -4.61
N MET A 481 -25.63 -13.21 -4.44
CA MET A 481 -24.30 -13.67 -4.01
C MET A 481 -24.32 -14.26 -2.59
N LEU A 482 -25.01 -13.61 -1.65
CA LEU A 482 -25.13 -14.06 -0.26
C LEU A 482 -25.96 -15.34 -0.14
N GLU A 483 -27.06 -15.46 -0.90
CA GLU A 483 -27.86 -16.68 -1.00
C GLU A 483 -27.04 -17.87 -1.50
N ASP A 484 -26.22 -17.70 -2.55
CA ASP A 484 -25.35 -18.76 -3.06
C ASP A 484 -24.15 -19.06 -2.13
N ILE A 485 -23.67 -18.09 -1.34
CA ILE A 485 -22.70 -18.34 -0.26
C ILE A 485 -23.34 -19.17 0.85
N ALA A 486 -24.55 -18.81 1.28
CA ALA A 486 -25.30 -19.55 2.31
C ALA A 486 -25.61 -20.98 1.86
N GLY A 487 -26.10 -21.16 0.63
CA GLY A 487 -26.42 -22.46 0.05
C GLY A 487 -25.21 -23.37 -0.23
N LYS A 488 -23.99 -22.82 -0.24
CA LYS A 488 -22.73 -23.58 -0.40
C LYS A 488 -21.92 -23.73 0.89
N ALA A 489 -22.38 -23.16 2.00
CA ALA A 489 -21.72 -23.30 3.29
C ALA A 489 -21.81 -24.76 3.78
N LYS A 490 -20.66 -25.36 4.11
CA LYS A 490 -20.54 -26.70 4.71
C LYS A 490 -20.92 -26.63 6.19
N LEU A 491 -22.21 -26.46 6.44
CA LEU A 491 -22.78 -26.42 7.78
C LEU A 491 -22.76 -27.82 8.43
N PRO A 492 -22.56 -27.92 9.75
CA PRO A 492 -22.77 -29.16 10.51
C PRO A 492 -24.18 -29.73 10.35
N ALA A 493 -24.35 -31.01 10.66
CA ALA A 493 -25.68 -31.61 10.80
C ALA A 493 -26.42 -31.04 12.03
N GLY A 494 -27.72 -30.82 11.90
CA GLY A 494 -28.58 -30.25 12.94
C GLY A 494 -30.06 -30.33 12.56
N ASN A 495 -30.95 -30.23 13.54
CA ASN A 495 -32.40 -30.47 13.36
C ASN A 495 -33.15 -29.25 12.80
N SER A 496 -32.53 -28.07 12.83
CA SER A 496 -33.06 -26.81 12.32
C SER A 496 -31.93 -25.93 11.76
N THR A 497 -32.28 -24.86 11.04
CA THR A 497 -31.34 -23.81 10.62
C THR A 497 -30.52 -23.31 11.81
N ALA A 498 -31.18 -23.01 12.93
CA ALA A 498 -30.54 -22.53 14.15
C ALA A 498 -29.48 -23.50 14.69
N ASP A 499 -29.80 -24.79 14.81
CA ASP A 499 -28.88 -25.78 15.37
C ASP A 499 -27.60 -25.93 14.53
N ARG A 500 -27.72 -25.87 13.20
CA ARG A 500 -26.58 -25.98 12.28
C ARG A 500 -25.62 -24.79 12.41
N TRP A 501 -26.15 -23.58 12.57
CA TRP A 501 -25.33 -22.38 12.76
C TRP A 501 -24.77 -22.30 14.19
N GLU A 502 -25.54 -22.64 15.22
CA GLU A 502 -25.03 -22.73 16.60
C GLU A 502 -24.00 -23.84 16.77
N ALA A 503 -23.98 -24.87 15.93
CA ALA A 503 -22.94 -25.90 15.92
C ALA A 503 -21.57 -25.38 15.40
N LEU A 504 -21.52 -24.25 14.67
CA LEU A 504 -20.27 -23.65 14.21
C LEU A 504 -19.50 -23.00 15.39
N PRO A 505 -18.23 -23.38 15.65
CA PRO A 505 -17.43 -22.75 16.70
C PRO A 505 -17.27 -21.23 16.50
N ALA A 506 -17.06 -20.78 15.25
CA ALA A 506 -16.90 -19.36 14.94
C ALA A 506 -18.19 -18.54 15.16
N PHE A 507 -19.37 -19.13 14.96
CA PHE A 507 -20.64 -18.44 15.23
C PHE A 507 -20.80 -18.19 16.73
N LYS A 508 -20.54 -19.20 17.56
CA LYS A 508 -20.48 -19.07 19.02
C LYS A 508 -19.43 -18.04 19.45
N GLU A 509 -18.19 -18.15 18.96
CA GLU A 509 -17.10 -17.26 19.38
C GLU A 509 -17.34 -15.78 19.01
N ALA A 510 -18.03 -15.52 17.88
CA ALA A 510 -18.49 -14.17 17.50
C ALA A 510 -19.65 -13.68 18.38
N LEU A 511 -20.67 -14.53 18.61
CA LEU A 511 -21.83 -14.23 19.45
C LEU A 511 -21.44 -13.97 20.93
N GLU A 512 -20.41 -14.67 21.42
CA GLU A 512 -19.86 -14.55 22.77
C GLU A 512 -18.86 -13.40 22.94
N SER A 513 -18.54 -12.64 21.87
CA SER A 513 -17.66 -11.46 21.96
C SER A 513 -18.31 -10.30 22.73
N PRO A 514 -17.56 -9.48 23.51
CA PRO A 514 -18.11 -8.29 24.15
C PRO A 514 -18.67 -7.27 23.14
N ASP A 515 -18.07 -7.20 21.94
CA ASP A 515 -18.53 -6.36 20.81
C ASP A 515 -19.93 -6.76 20.28
N ASN A 516 -20.47 -7.88 20.76
CA ASN A 516 -21.76 -8.44 20.36
C ASN A 516 -22.75 -8.59 21.53
N GLN A 517 -22.59 -7.85 22.64
CA GLN A 517 -23.57 -7.84 23.74
C GLN A 517 -25.01 -7.56 23.24
N GLY A 518 -25.21 -6.47 22.49
CA GLY A 518 -26.51 -6.13 21.89
C GLY A 518 -27.00 -7.16 20.87
N SER A 519 -26.11 -7.64 19.99
CA SER A 519 -26.40 -8.71 19.02
C SER A 519 -26.88 -10.00 19.70
N ARG A 520 -26.28 -10.37 20.84
CA ARG A 520 -26.62 -11.56 21.64
C ARG A 520 -27.95 -11.42 22.35
N ALA A 521 -28.21 -10.26 22.98
CA ALA A 521 -29.49 -9.97 23.61
C ALA A 521 -30.64 -10.04 22.59
N TRP A 522 -30.44 -9.45 21.40
CA TRP A 522 -31.40 -9.55 20.30
C TRP A 522 -31.56 -10.98 19.77
N TYR A 523 -30.47 -11.74 19.62
CA TYR A 523 -30.53 -13.12 19.16
C TYR A 523 -31.38 -14.00 20.08
N GLY A 524 -31.22 -13.86 21.39
CA GLY A 524 -32.04 -14.57 22.37
C GLY A 524 -33.52 -14.14 22.34
N LEU A 525 -33.79 -12.83 22.39
CA LEU A 525 -35.15 -12.28 22.56
C LEU A 525 -35.99 -12.29 21.27
N GLU A 526 -35.36 -12.15 20.10
CA GLU A 526 -36.05 -11.91 18.84
C GLU A 526 -35.57 -12.81 17.69
N GLY A 527 -34.26 -12.99 17.52
CA GLY A 527 -33.70 -13.82 16.45
C GLY A 527 -34.18 -15.27 16.53
N LYS A 528 -33.77 -15.98 17.59
CA LYS A 528 -34.22 -17.33 17.95
C LYS A 528 -35.60 -17.30 18.63
N GLY A 529 -35.83 -16.33 19.52
CA GLY A 529 -37.05 -16.23 20.33
C GLY A 529 -38.34 -15.93 19.57
N LYS A 530 -38.27 -15.18 18.44
CA LYS A 530 -39.44 -14.83 17.59
C LYS A 530 -39.32 -15.39 16.17
N GLN A 531 -38.36 -16.30 15.92
CA GLN A 531 -38.10 -16.90 14.60
C GLN A 531 -37.90 -15.87 13.48
N LEU A 532 -37.18 -14.77 13.76
CA LEU A 532 -36.84 -13.76 12.75
C LEU A 532 -35.68 -14.17 11.82
N LEU A 533 -34.94 -15.22 12.18
CA LEU A 533 -33.92 -15.84 11.34
C LEU A 533 -34.44 -17.22 10.91
N GLN A 534 -34.73 -17.42 9.63
CA GLN A 534 -35.43 -18.63 9.14
C GLN A 534 -34.59 -19.41 8.12
N SER A 535 -33.94 -18.70 7.19
CA SER A 535 -33.06 -19.22 6.15
C SER A 535 -31.59 -19.17 6.54
N ASP A 536 -30.75 -19.94 5.85
CA ASP A 536 -29.28 -19.84 5.99
C ASP A 536 -28.75 -18.46 5.56
N CYS A 537 -29.48 -17.71 4.72
CA CYS A 537 -29.10 -16.35 4.34
C CYS A 537 -29.33 -15.37 5.50
N ASP A 538 -30.43 -15.50 6.26
CA ASP A 538 -30.67 -14.66 7.44
C ASP A 538 -29.57 -14.88 8.50
N TYR A 539 -29.23 -16.16 8.74
CA TYR A 539 -28.15 -16.53 9.64
C TYR A 539 -26.77 -16.07 9.15
N LEU A 540 -26.50 -16.13 7.84
CA LEU A 540 -25.28 -15.58 7.25
C LEU A 540 -25.19 -14.06 7.45
N VAL A 541 -26.26 -13.30 7.18
CA VAL A 541 -26.27 -11.84 7.36
C VAL A 541 -26.12 -11.47 8.83
N PHE A 542 -26.79 -12.19 9.74
CA PHE A 542 -26.60 -12.00 11.18
C PHE A 542 -25.17 -12.35 11.64
N PHE A 543 -24.57 -13.42 11.11
CA PHE A 543 -23.16 -13.75 11.37
C PHE A 543 -22.22 -12.67 10.83
N LEU A 544 -22.46 -12.13 9.62
CA LEU A 544 -21.69 -11.03 9.04
C LEU A 544 -21.77 -9.75 9.88
N ARG A 545 -22.93 -9.42 10.46
CA ARG A 545 -23.09 -8.33 11.45
C ARG A 545 -22.23 -8.57 12.70
N MET A 546 -22.22 -9.81 13.21
CA MET A 546 -21.36 -10.15 14.36
C MET A 546 -19.86 -10.11 14.01
N CYS A 547 -19.49 -10.50 12.79
CA CYS A 547 -18.13 -10.38 12.25
C CYS A 547 -17.69 -8.91 12.16
N ARG A 548 -18.55 -8.05 11.61
CA ARG A 548 -18.35 -6.60 11.52
C ARG A 548 -17.95 -6.01 12.86
N ASN A 549 -18.70 -6.30 13.93
CA ASN A 549 -18.43 -5.74 15.25
C ASN A 549 -17.07 -6.19 15.81
N VAL A 550 -16.74 -7.49 15.74
CA VAL A 550 -15.43 -8.04 16.16
C VAL A 550 -14.26 -7.45 15.35
N LEU A 551 -14.52 -7.11 14.08
CA LEU A 551 -13.56 -6.52 13.14
C LEU A 551 -13.63 -4.98 13.08
N ALA A 552 -14.42 -4.31 13.93
CA ALA A 552 -14.51 -2.86 13.98
C ALA A 552 -13.27 -2.21 14.63
N ARG A 553 -12.61 -2.93 15.54
CA ARG A 553 -11.42 -2.47 16.28
C ARG A 553 -10.11 -3.28 16.02
N PRO A 554 -9.64 -3.52 14.78
CA PRO A 554 -8.42 -4.30 14.55
C PRO A 554 -7.12 -3.56 14.93
N TRP A 555 -7.20 -2.26 15.25
CA TRP A 555 -6.05 -1.33 15.21
C TRP A 555 -5.93 -0.41 16.44
N GLN A 556 -6.77 -0.56 17.47
CA GLN A 556 -6.84 0.38 18.61
C GLN A 556 -6.52 -0.23 19.98
N GLU A 557 -6.60 -1.55 20.15
CA GLU A 557 -6.58 -2.21 21.46
C GLU A 557 -5.35 -3.11 21.69
N ASP A 558 -5.16 -3.54 22.95
CA ASP A 558 -3.91 -4.12 23.45
C ASP A 558 -3.73 -5.59 23.00
N PRO A 559 -2.60 -5.97 22.33
CA PRO A 559 -2.46 -7.28 21.65
C PRO A 559 -2.51 -8.54 22.53
N VAL A 560 -2.68 -8.43 23.85
CA VAL A 560 -2.50 -9.55 24.80
C VAL A 560 -3.72 -10.49 24.89
N ARG A 561 -4.92 -10.06 24.48
CA ARG A 561 -6.16 -10.88 24.66
C ARG A 561 -7.11 -10.98 23.47
N ILE A 562 -7.00 -10.10 22.48
CA ILE A 562 -7.96 -9.98 21.35
C ILE A 562 -7.65 -10.85 20.11
N PRO A 563 -6.39 -11.17 19.74
CA PRO A 563 -6.06 -11.77 18.43
C PRO A 563 -6.86 -13.00 17.98
N ARG A 564 -7.02 -14.00 18.87
CA ARG A 564 -7.54 -15.32 18.46
C ARG A 564 -8.95 -15.25 17.86
N ARG A 565 -9.83 -14.45 18.46
CA ARG A 565 -11.21 -14.32 17.97
C ARG A 565 -11.27 -13.64 16.60
N GLN A 566 -10.48 -12.57 16.40
CA GLN A 566 -10.39 -11.91 15.10
C GLN A 566 -9.81 -12.85 14.02
N GLN A 567 -8.85 -13.73 14.37
CA GLN A 567 -8.34 -14.78 13.47
C GLN A 567 -9.43 -15.80 13.09
N VAL A 568 -10.16 -16.34 14.07
CA VAL A 568 -11.26 -17.30 13.84
C VAL A 568 -12.37 -16.69 13.00
N VAL A 569 -12.83 -15.48 13.35
CA VAL A 569 -13.88 -14.75 12.62
C VAL A 569 -13.46 -14.45 11.18
N THR A 570 -12.22 -14.03 10.95
CA THR A 570 -11.69 -13.76 9.60
C THR A 570 -11.68 -15.01 8.73
N MET A 571 -11.29 -16.17 9.28
CA MET A 571 -11.13 -17.41 8.51
C MET A 571 -12.40 -18.27 8.42
N ALA A 572 -13.45 -17.97 9.19
CA ALA A 572 -14.68 -18.76 9.25
C ALA A 572 -15.35 -18.97 7.88
N LEU A 573 -15.67 -17.89 7.16
CA LEU A 573 -16.34 -17.97 5.85
C LEU A 573 -15.52 -18.76 4.79
N PRO A 574 -14.21 -18.49 4.60
CA PRO A 574 -13.35 -19.31 3.73
C PRO A 574 -13.35 -20.81 4.10
N GLN A 575 -13.27 -21.13 5.40
CA GLN A 575 -13.30 -22.52 5.89
C GLN A 575 -14.65 -23.20 5.66
N MET A 576 -15.77 -22.50 5.92
CA MET A 576 -17.13 -23.00 5.68
C MET A 576 -17.39 -23.32 4.21
N LEU A 577 -16.83 -22.55 3.28
CA LEU A 577 -16.93 -22.84 1.84
C LEU A 577 -15.89 -23.86 1.37
N GLY A 578 -14.73 -23.94 2.03
CA GLY A 578 -13.56 -24.69 1.60
C GLY A 578 -12.88 -24.06 0.38
N VAL A 579 -12.73 -22.73 0.39
CA VAL A 579 -12.04 -21.93 -0.63
C VAL A 579 -10.99 -21.04 0.02
N SER A 580 -10.04 -20.49 -0.74
CA SER A 580 -9.10 -19.54 -0.16
C SER A 580 -9.80 -18.22 0.22
N ALA A 581 -9.27 -17.53 1.22
CA ALA A 581 -9.74 -16.19 1.58
C ALA A 581 -9.61 -15.20 0.40
N GLN A 582 -8.69 -15.44 -0.55
CA GLN A 582 -8.50 -14.60 -1.71
C GLN A 582 -9.57 -14.81 -2.78
N ASP A 583 -9.93 -16.06 -3.10
CA ASP A 583 -10.97 -16.37 -4.09
C ASP A 583 -12.32 -15.83 -3.62
N LEU A 584 -12.60 -15.97 -2.31
CA LEU A 584 -13.77 -15.37 -1.69
C LEU A 584 -13.71 -13.84 -1.71
N ALA A 585 -12.55 -13.22 -1.48
CA ALA A 585 -12.39 -11.77 -1.59
C ALA A 585 -12.60 -11.26 -3.03
N GLU A 586 -12.16 -11.99 -4.06
CA GLU A 586 -12.44 -11.62 -5.46
C GLU A 586 -13.93 -11.76 -5.79
N ARG A 587 -14.58 -12.85 -5.32
CA ARG A 587 -16.03 -13.05 -5.46
C ARG A 587 -16.85 -11.95 -4.76
N VAL A 588 -16.55 -11.65 -3.49
CA VAL A 588 -17.25 -10.62 -2.71
C VAL A 588 -17.07 -9.24 -3.33
N ARG A 589 -15.86 -8.90 -3.78
CA ARG A 589 -15.59 -7.66 -4.51
C ARG A 589 -16.40 -7.56 -5.81
N ALA A 590 -16.58 -8.66 -6.53
CA ALA A 590 -17.42 -8.68 -7.73
C ALA A 590 -18.90 -8.39 -7.39
N GLY A 591 -19.49 -9.11 -6.42
CA GLY A 591 -20.89 -8.87 -6.03
C GLY A 591 -21.16 -7.50 -5.41
N MET A 592 -20.19 -6.93 -4.68
CA MET A 592 -20.29 -5.56 -4.15
C MET A 592 -20.03 -4.47 -5.20
N SER A 593 -19.44 -4.80 -6.36
CA SER A 593 -19.04 -3.79 -7.37
C SER A 593 -20.20 -3.03 -8.03
N GLY A 594 -21.42 -3.59 -7.99
CA GLY A 594 -22.63 -2.93 -8.46
C GLY A 594 -23.09 -1.79 -7.56
N LEU A 595 -22.71 -1.77 -6.28
CA LEU A 595 -23.19 -0.81 -5.28
C LEU A 595 -22.65 0.60 -5.55
N ALA A 596 -23.43 1.62 -5.16
CA ALA A 596 -22.96 3.00 -5.18
C ALA A 596 -22.05 3.28 -3.96
N PRO A 597 -20.93 4.02 -4.11
CA PRO A 597 -20.08 4.40 -2.98
C PRO A 597 -20.82 5.10 -1.82
N ALA A 598 -21.84 5.91 -2.14
CA ALA A 598 -22.69 6.55 -1.12
C ALA A 598 -23.50 5.54 -0.28
N THR A 599 -23.93 4.41 -0.87
CA THR A 599 -24.61 3.33 -0.14
C THR A 599 -23.67 2.65 0.84
N ILE A 600 -22.42 2.41 0.43
CA ILE A 600 -21.38 1.80 1.29
C ILE A 600 -21.01 2.76 2.44
N GLN A 601 -20.86 4.05 2.14
CA GLN A 601 -20.62 5.09 3.16
C GLN A 601 -21.80 5.24 4.14
N ALA A 602 -23.05 5.17 3.65
CA ALA A 602 -24.24 5.19 4.51
C ALA A 602 -24.33 3.95 5.42
N ALA A 603 -23.98 2.76 4.90
CA ALA A 603 -23.93 1.53 5.68
C ALA A 603 -22.86 1.59 6.79
N ALA A 604 -21.66 2.08 6.47
CA ALA A 604 -20.60 2.28 7.45
C ALA A 604 -20.97 3.33 8.51
N ALA A 605 -21.62 4.42 8.12
CA ALA A 605 -22.11 5.44 9.05
C ALA A 605 -23.20 4.92 9.98
N ALA A 606 -24.13 4.09 9.47
CA ALA A 606 -25.16 3.45 10.30
C ALA A 606 -24.56 2.46 11.32
N ALA A 607 -23.55 1.67 10.91
CA ALA A 607 -22.84 0.78 11.82
C ALA A 607 -22.02 1.53 12.89
N ALA A 608 -21.44 2.68 12.54
CA ALA A 608 -20.73 3.53 13.49
C ALA A 608 -21.68 4.17 14.53
N ALA A 609 -22.89 4.56 14.12
CA ALA A 609 -23.92 5.05 15.04
C ALA A 609 -24.40 3.96 16.02
N GLU A 610 -24.63 2.73 15.53
CA GLU A 610 -24.97 1.58 16.39
C GLU A 610 -23.89 1.31 17.46
N ALA A 611 -22.61 1.47 17.11
CA ALA A 611 -21.50 1.30 18.04
C ALA A 611 -21.49 2.38 19.14
N ALA A 612 -21.75 3.64 18.79
CA ALA A 612 -21.77 4.76 19.75
C ALA A 612 -22.93 4.65 20.75
N GLU A 613 -24.15 4.31 20.29
CA GLU A 613 -25.31 4.05 21.17
C GLU A 613 -25.05 2.91 22.18
N GLY A 614 -24.09 2.03 21.90
CA GLY A 614 -23.67 0.94 22.78
C GLY A 614 -22.72 1.34 23.91
N GLU A 615 -21.95 2.42 23.77
CA GLU A 615 -20.94 2.84 24.76
C GLU A 615 -21.53 3.79 25.82
N GLU A 616 -22.44 4.69 25.45
CA GLU A 616 -23.11 5.59 26.41
C GLU A 616 -23.88 4.82 27.50
N GLY A 617 -24.37 3.61 27.17
CA GLY A 617 -25.05 2.71 28.12
C GLY A 617 -24.15 2.04 29.15
N GLU A 618 -22.81 2.06 29.02
CA GLU A 618 -21.90 1.47 30.02
C GLU A 618 -21.47 2.47 31.13
N GLU A 619 -21.54 3.79 30.90
CA GLU A 619 -21.19 4.79 31.94
C GLU A 619 -22.27 4.91 33.04
N GLU A 620 -23.57 4.86 32.71
CA GLU A 620 -24.65 4.87 33.72
C GLU A 620 -24.59 3.65 34.68
N GLY A 621 -23.89 2.58 34.29
CA GLY A 621 -23.70 1.38 35.10
C GLY A 621 -22.80 1.54 36.33
N ARG A 622 -22.08 2.66 36.52
CA ARG A 622 -21.11 2.86 37.62
C ARG A 622 -21.61 3.73 38.79
N GLY A 623 -22.91 3.75 39.03
CA GLY A 623 -23.53 4.44 40.17
C GLY A 623 -23.24 3.85 41.55
N SER A 624 -22.08 4.15 42.15
CA SER A 624 -21.82 3.91 43.58
C SER A 624 -22.53 4.95 44.45
N THR A 625 -23.61 4.56 45.13
CA THR A 625 -24.38 5.42 46.04
C THR A 625 -23.66 5.71 47.37
N PRO A 626 -23.75 6.96 47.88
CA PRO A 626 -23.81 7.23 49.31
C PRO A 626 -25.17 7.84 49.71
N SER A 627 -25.90 7.21 50.63
CA SER A 627 -27.26 7.61 51.02
C SER A 627 -27.31 8.46 52.30
N ALA A 628 -27.69 9.74 52.18
CA ALA A 628 -28.32 10.59 53.22
C ALA A 628 -28.71 11.96 52.62
N SER A 629 -29.84 12.59 52.94
CA SER A 629 -31.01 12.17 53.73
C SER A 629 -32.28 12.89 53.25
N ALA A 630 -33.45 12.44 53.72
CA ALA A 630 -34.77 12.77 53.18
C ALA A 630 -35.23 14.24 53.30
N SER A 631 -36.05 14.69 52.35
CA SER A 631 -37.42 15.18 52.64
C SER A 631 -38.30 15.25 51.39
N ALA A 632 -39.56 14.85 51.56
CA ALA A 632 -40.70 14.93 50.63
C ALA A 632 -41.96 15.26 51.49
N PRO A 633 -43.18 15.49 50.95
CA PRO A 633 -43.62 15.45 49.54
C PRO A 633 -44.42 16.70 49.09
N GLY A 634 -44.91 16.71 47.84
CA GLY A 634 -45.96 17.65 47.44
C GLY A 634 -46.17 17.81 45.92
N ALA A 635 -47.31 17.33 45.41
CA ALA A 635 -47.83 17.60 44.08
C ALA A 635 -49.38 17.57 44.13
N PRO A 636 -50.13 18.05 43.11
CA PRO A 636 -49.75 18.91 41.98
C PRO A 636 -50.55 20.25 41.95
N GLY A 637 -50.34 21.11 40.96
CA GLY A 637 -51.18 22.30 40.73
C GLY A 637 -50.92 22.98 39.39
N ALA A 638 -51.97 23.41 38.69
CA ALA A 638 -51.91 24.11 37.40
C ALA A 638 -52.25 25.61 37.55
N GLY A 639 -51.73 26.47 36.67
CA GLY A 639 -52.08 27.91 36.67
C GLY A 639 -51.35 28.79 35.65
N SER A 640 -52.00 28.99 34.49
CA SER A 640 -52.05 30.20 33.63
C SER A 640 -50.80 31.04 33.26
N ALA A 641 -50.76 31.42 31.98
CA ALA A 641 -50.02 32.55 31.39
C ALA A 641 -50.83 33.89 31.59
N PRO A 642 -50.58 35.08 30.94
CA PRO A 642 -49.76 35.39 29.74
C PRO A 642 -48.99 36.76 29.70
N GLY A 643 -48.35 37.06 28.55
CA GLY A 643 -47.75 38.35 28.11
C GLY A 643 -46.39 38.12 27.39
N ALA A 644 -46.14 38.44 26.11
CA ALA A 644 -46.32 39.67 25.30
C ALA A 644 -45.42 40.85 25.77
N ASP A 645 -44.65 41.59 24.97
CA ASP A 645 -44.28 41.59 23.51
C ASP A 645 -43.05 42.56 23.34
N SER A 646 -42.31 42.79 22.23
CA SER A 646 -42.35 42.37 20.80
C SER A 646 -40.94 42.50 20.11
N ALA A 647 -40.89 42.58 18.76
CA ALA A 647 -39.71 42.83 17.89
C ALA A 647 -39.76 44.26 17.24
N PRO A 648 -38.98 44.69 16.19
CA PRO A 648 -37.89 44.07 15.40
C PRO A 648 -36.68 44.99 15.01
N SER A 649 -35.90 44.54 14.02
CA SER A 649 -34.75 45.07 13.21
C SER A 649 -34.92 46.48 12.55
N PRO A 650 -34.00 47.00 11.66
CA PRO A 650 -32.67 46.56 11.14
C PRO A 650 -31.58 47.70 11.02
N ASP A 651 -30.57 47.52 10.13
CA ASP A 651 -29.75 48.55 9.43
C ASP A 651 -28.69 49.40 10.21
N SER A 652 -27.62 49.99 9.62
CA SER A 652 -26.95 49.88 8.28
C SER A 652 -25.56 50.59 8.25
N THR A 653 -24.66 50.24 7.29
CA THR A 653 -23.47 51.01 6.79
C THR A 653 -22.34 51.45 7.77
N GLY A 654 -21.10 51.77 7.37
CA GLY A 654 -20.40 51.68 6.06
C GLY A 654 -19.05 52.44 6.00
N SER A 655 -18.22 52.16 4.97
CA SER A 655 -17.06 52.92 4.44
C SER A 655 -15.87 53.40 5.31
N ALA A 656 -14.70 52.82 5.00
CA ALA A 656 -13.44 53.47 4.56
C ALA A 656 -12.83 54.72 5.25
N SER A 657 -11.54 54.65 5.60
CA SER A 657 -10.45 55.44 4.93
C SER A 657 -9.03 55.15 5.50
N ALA A 658 -8.01 55.41 4.67
CA ALA A 658 -6.58 55.57 5.04
C ALA A 658 -6.22 57.09 4.96
N PRO A 659 -4.97 57.60 5.15
CA PRO A 659 -3.66 56.91 5.20
C PRO A 659 -2.59 57.52 6.15
N SER A 660 -1.33 57.09 5.95
CA SER A 660 -0.05 57.85 6.07
C SER A 660 0.81 57.82 7.36
N ALA A 661 1.97 57.15 7.20
CA ALA A 661 3.34 57.67 7.36
C ALA A 661 4.07 57.80 8.73
N SER A 662 5.39 57.54 8.63
CA SER A 662 6.55 57.99 9.44
C SER A 662 7.06 57.16 10.65
N ASP A 663 8.18 56.46 10.37
CA ASP A 663 9.44 56.37 11.16
C ASP A 663 9.47 55.68 12.55
N GLY A 664 10.69 55.33 13.01
CA GLY A 664 10.96 54.92 14.40
C GLY A 664 11.54 53.51 14.61
N ARG A 665 12.87 53.36 14.61
CA ARG A 665 13.58 52.12 15.01
C ARG A 665 13.37 51.76 16.49
N LYS A 666 13.07 50.49 16.82
CA LYS A 666 14.00 49.56 17.54
C LYS A 666 13.42 48.15 17.73
N ARG A 667 14.29 47.22 18.18
CA ARG A 667 14.00 45.81 18.49
C ARG A 667 13.22 45.68 19.82
N GLU A 668 12.30 44.71 19.89
CA GLU A 668 12.29 43.57 20.85
C GLU A 668 11.00 42.74 20.67
N GLY A 669 10.91 41.56 21.30
CA GLY A 669 9.69 40.75 21.39
C GLY A 669 9.59 39.55 20.44
N MET A 670 9.48 38.36 21.01
CA MET A 670 9.18 37.11 20.30
C MET A 670 7.65 36.93 20.17
N SER A 671 7.14 36.56 19.00
CA SER A 671 5.82 35.91 18.88
C SER A 671 5.64 35.19 17.53
N CYS A 672 5.53 33.87 17.60
CA CYS A 672 4.80 32.98 16.69
C CYS A 672 4.06 32.00 17.64
N VAL A 673 2.80 31.61 17.47
CA VAL A 673 2.00 31.39 16.25
C VAL A 673 2.60 30.29 15.37
N LEU A 674 2.64 29.08 15.94
CA LEU A 674 1.90 27.94 15.41
C LEU A 674 1.33 27.14 16.59
#